data_AF-A0A9D6VZV9-F1
#
_entry.id   AF-A0A9D6VZV9-F1
#
_cell.length_a   1.000
_cell.length_b   1.000
_cell.length_c   1.000
_cell.angle_alpha   90.00
_cell.angle_beta   90.00
_cell.angle_gamma   90.00
#
_symmetry.space_group_name_H-M   'P 1'
#
loop_
_entity.id
_entity.type
_entity.pdbx_description
1 polymer ?
#
loop_
_entity_poly.entity_id
_entity_poly.type
_entity_poly.pdbx_seq_one_letter_code
_entity_poly.pdbx_strand_id
1 'polypeptide(L)'
;MAGVLKRVVPTKETTVAEDLEAALERFVDVPTPDYSGFEDWAAPRLAKSRERGRQALVSPGEDWSGLLLPSLCARRLVEIAHTLRARPEANDVETVKLFGKMKLLMHVLGDSDRGREFVQWLIAPRALPARDGLAEGLESCSPMELRGRLYHAVYNEFEREAFMLLAKLRTLPEAHDEGELDYLAALCHLKSNEPAKAIQYARRVAVGAADWGQARRVEIDAHACLGDVAGTLRLMKDFGRRSLTPAQEAGILQQLLRNAEDPDGASQQVEAYFGGSEGGEVVDGDPGQVALELDRARIALEFFVRLRDAREAQLSCGRDGADLDALVADVLSVDVRLRRLAAALSMLGLDEPLEWWRAGREHDYIVALAQRCNRSPASLRLVYEALFELGQHDLFMAYFRKLRDAIRRVGPHDRQTIGLLAYQIMIARGDGDAEDVRRDISESGEEAERRDVDPPAFRLLSQLSPMGKKSYEAAALTLRTFEHMDARWKDAGMISLGFFRIIEVEMNERIVRGIVKDVSVAAIKEIFLTLPEERKRSWERTLKALYAFSEEGKGPELGTLAVLLGRLARGDREADRPLRDLLMPPVLRRLTEEGRAALDAGEIEAIVGTANIERFRNPPAHARFVPLAVAAECKMFVDASLAKLLRWTRSDPAN
;
A
#
# COMPACT_ATOMS: atom_id res chain seq x y z
N MET A 1 4.06 -20.23 23.32
CA MET A 1 4.80 -19.99 22.07
C MET A 1 5.78 -18.82 22.24
N ALA A 2 6.59 -18.78 23.30
CA ALA A 2 7.47 -17.66 23.59
C ALA A 2 8.90 -18.15 23.77
N GLY A 3 9.80 -17.77 22.86
CA GLY A 3 11.24 -18.01 23.03
C GLY A 3 12.06 -18.24 21.77
N VAL A 4 11.77 -17.61 20.62
CA VAL A 4 12.54 -17.87 19.39
C VAL A 4 13.66 -16.86 19.12
N LEU A 5 13.68 -15.67 19.74
CA LEU A 5 14.77 -14.70 19.54
C LEU A 5 15.05 -13.93 20.84
N LYS A 6 16.26 -14.09 21.39
CA LYS A 6 16.78 -13.27 22.51
C LYS A 6 17.89 -12.37 22.01
N ARG A 7 17.96 -11.16 22.58
CA ARG A 7 18.96 -10.14 22.27
C ARG A 7 20.24 -10.40 23.06
N VAL A 8 21.38 -10.61 22.42
CA VAL A 8 22.69 -10.71 23.10
C VAL A 8 23.73 -9.81 22.42
N VAL A 9 24.55 -9.13 23.25
CA VAL A 9 25.64 -8.26 22.78
C VAL A 9 26.83 -9.14 22.34
N PRO A 10 27.33 -9.06 21.09
CA PRO A 10 28.37 -9.96 20.60
C PRO A 10 29.77 -9.65 21.12
N THR A 11 30.61 -10.68 21.20
CA THR A 11 32.06 -10.61 21.39
C THR A 11 32.77 -10.50 20.04
N LYS A 12 33.84 -9.69 19.98
CA LYS A 12 34.51 -9.21 18.75
C LYS A 12 35.31 -10.30 18.01
N GLU A 13 34.74 -10.86 16.94
CA GLU A 13 35.52 -11.27 15.76
C GLU A 13 35.55 -10.12 14.76
N THR A 14 36.72 -9.83 14.18
CA THR A 14 36.88 -8.74 13.20
C THR A 14 36.13 -9.08 11.91
N THR A 15 35.13 -8.29 11.56
CA THR A 15 34.28 -8.53 10.38
C THR A 15 35.03 -8.24 9.07
N VAL A 16 34.57 -8.81 7.94
CA VAL A 16 35.13 -8.51 6.60
C VAL A 16 35.02 -7.02 6.25
N ALA A 17 34.01 -6.34 6.77
CA ALA A 17 33.86 -4.89 6.65
C ALA A 17 34.94 -4.12 7.43
N GLU A 18 35.28 -4.58 8.64
CA GLU A 18 36.38 -4.02 9.43
C GLU A 18 37.75 -4.30 8.79
N ASP A 19 37.97 -5.48 8.19
CA ASP A 19 39.21 -5.77 7.42
C ASP A 19 39.32 -4.86 6.18
N LEU A 20 38.22 -4.64 5.46
CA LEU A 20 38.19 -3.70 4.33
C LEU A 20 38.49 -2.26 4.79
N GLU A 21 37.85 -1.79 5.87
CA GLU A 21 38.07 -0.43 6.36
C GLU A 21 39.51 -0.25 6.88
N ALA A 22 40.05 -1.24 7.59
CA ALA A 22 41.44 -1.22 8.04
C ALA A 22 42.44 -1.21 6.87
N ALA A 23 42.15 -1.96 5.79
CA ALA A 23 42.94 -1.90 4.57
C ALA A 23 42.85 -0.52 3.91
N LEU A 24 41.64 0.01 3.75
CA LEU A 24 41.43 1.34 3.17
C LEU A 24 42.15 2.45 3.95
N GLU A 25 42.17 2.41 5.28
CA GLU A 25 42.97 3.34 6.08
C GLU A 25 44.47 3.17 5.85
N ARG A 26 44.95 1.92 5.90
CA ARG A 26 46.38 1.60 5.73
C ARG A 26 46.95 2.11 4.40
N PHE A 27 46.21 1.97 3.30
CA PHE A 27 46.71 2.28 1.96
C PHE A 27 46.44 3.72 1.49
N VAL A 28 45.87 4.57 2.36
CA VAL A 28 45.59 5.99 2.07
C VAL A 28 46.49 6.95 2.86
N ASP A 29 47.29 6.47 3.83
CA ASP A 29 48.15 7.29 4.70
C ASP A 29 49.41 7.89 4.02
N VAL A 30 49.52 7.78 2.69
CA VAL A 30 50.58 8.39 1.87
C VAL A 30 49.99 9.48 0.96
N PRO A 31 50.77 10.51 0.53
CA PRO A 31 50.28 11.62 -0.29
C PRO A 31 49.67 11.19 -1.63
N THR A 32 49.87 9.93 -2.02
CA THR A 32 49.17 9.25 -3.11
C THR A 32 48.73 7.87 -2.58
N PRO A 33 47.49 7.42 -2.83
CA PRO A 33 47.07 6.08 -2.40
C PRO A 33 48.00 4.99 -2.94
N ASP A 34 48.30 3.98 -2.12
CA ASP A 34 49.12 2.83 -2.51
C ASP A 34 48.25 1.81 -3.27
N TYR A 35 48.06 2.07 -4.57
CA TYR A 35 47.26 1.21 -5.45
C TYR A 35 47.82 -0.20 -5.53
N SER A 36 49.14 -0.34 -5.67
CA SER A 36 49.83 -1.63 -5.75
C SER A 36 49.62 -2.46 -4.49
N GLY A 37 49.85 -1.87 -3.30
CA GLY A 37 49.69 -2.57 -2.04
C GLY A 37 48.23 -2.94 -1.76
N PHE A 38 47.29 -2.08 -2.15
CA PHE A 38 45.87 -2.39 -2.05
C PHE A 38 45.43 -3.49 -3.03
N GLU A 39 45.96 -3.49 -4.26
CA GLU A 39 45.68 -4.53 -5.26
C GLU A 39 46.23 -5.89 -4.82
N ASP A 40 47.47 -5.94 -4.32
CA ASP A 40 48.07 -7.15 -3.73
C ASP A 40 47.25 -7.69 -2.55
N TRP A 41 46.61 -6.80 -1.78
CA TRP A 41 45.70 -7.18 -0.71
C TRP A 41 44.33 -7.66 -1.23
N ALA A 42 43.77 -6.98 -2.23
CA ALA A 42 42.42 -7.18 -2.73
C ALA A 42 42.31 -8.38 -3.68
N ALA A 43 43.24 -8.52 -4.63
CA ALA A 43 43.23 -9.56 -5.65
C ALA A 43 43.07 -10.99 -5.11
N PRO A 44 43.85 -11.47 -4.11
CA PRO A 44 43.66 -12.81 -3.56
C PRO A 44 42.33 -12.96 -2.82
N ARG A 45 41.82 -11.90 -2.18
CA ARG A 45 40.52 -11.92 -1.49
C ARG A 45 39.37 -11.92 -2.49
N LEU A 46 39.47 -11.18 -3.60
CA LEU A 46 38.50 -11.17 -4.68
C LEU A 46 38.50 -12.50 -5.44
N ALA A 47 39.67 -13.07 -5.71
CA ALA A 47 39.80 -14.40 -6.31
C ALA A 47 39.14 -15.45 -5.40
N LYS A 48 39.46 -15.44 -4.11
CA LYS A 48 38.84 -16.31 -3.10
C LYS A 48 37.33 -16.07 -2.97
N SER A 49 36.87 -14.82 -3.07
CA SER A 49 35.45 -14.48 -3.04
C SER A 49 34.73 -15.00 -4.29
N ARG A 50 35.32 -14.87 -5.48
CA ARG A 50 34.78 -15.41 -6.74
C ARG A 50 34.75 -16.94 -6.73
N GLU A 51 35.81 -17.57 -6.23
CA GLU A 51 35.92 -19.03 -6.11
C GLU A 51 34.90 -19.56 -5.10
N ARG A 52 34.79 -18.95 -3.92
CA ARG A 52 33.74 -19.26 -2.94
C ARG A 52 32.35 -19.00 -3.50
N GLY A 53 32.17 -17.97 -4.33
CA GLY A 53 30.90 -17.71 -5.01
C GLY A 53 30.53 -18.87 -5.92
N ARG A 54 31.47 -19.31 -6.76
CA ARG A 54 31.28 -20.49 -7.61
C ARG A 54 31.06 -21.77 -6.81
N GLN A 55 31.76 -21.96 -5.69
CA GLN A 55 31.62 -23.16 -4.85
C GLN A 55 30.30 -23.15 -4.06
N ALA A 56 29.90 -22.01 -3.49
CA ALA A 56 28.62 -21.82 -2.82
C ALA A 56 27.42 -21.95 -3.77
N LEU A 57 27.59 -21.64 -5.06
CA LEU A 57 26.61 -21.88 -6.11
C LEU A 57 26.40 -23.38 -6.43
N VAL A 58 27.36 -24.25 -6.05
CA VAL A 58 27.34 -25.70 -6.34
C VAL A 58 27.10 -26.54 -5.08
N SER A 59 27.45 -26.03 -3.89
CA SER A 59 27.33 -26.71 -2.60
C SER A 59 26.55 -25.83 -1.59
N PRO A 60 25.24 -26.05 -1.40
CA PRO A 60 24.45 -25.32 -0.42
C PRO A 60 24.97 -25.58 1.01
N GLY A 61 25.43 -24.54 1.70
CA GLY A 61 25.85 -24.63 3.12
C GLY A 61 27.16 -23.93 3.50
N GLU A 62 27.92 -23.38 2.56
CA GLU A 62 29.11 -22.58 2.89
C GLU A 62 28.76 -21.18 3.40
N ASP A 63 29.66 -20.62 4.22
CA ASP A 63 29.50 -19.32 4.88
C ASP A 63 29.64 -18.16 3.86
N TRP A 64 28.55 -17.44 3.64
CA TRP A 64 28.46 -16.29 2.72
C TRP A 64 29.15 -15.03 3.25
N SER A 65 29.64 -15.01 4.50
CA SER A 65 30.39 -13.88 5.05
C SER A 65 31.62 -13.51 4.21
N GLY A 66 32.24 -14.49 3.53
CA GLY A 66 33.37 -14.30 2.62
C GLY A 66 33.02 -13.89 1.18
N LEU A 67 31.73 -13.82 0.84
CA LEU A 67 31.21 -13.47 -0.49
C LEU A 67 31.02 -11.97 -0.70
N LEU A 68 31.42 -11.17 0.29
CA LEU A 68 31.01 -9.79 0.40
C LEU A 68 32.01 -8.78 -0.14
N LEU A 69 33.24 -9.13 -0.51
CA LEU A 69 34.25 -8.10 -0.79
C LEU A 69 33.87 -7.18 -1.98
N PRO A 70 33.46 -7.68 -3.17
CA PRO A 70 33.02 -6.79 -4.26
C PRO A 70 31.82 -5.92 -3.87
N SER A 71 30.83 -6.50 -3.19
CA SER A 71 29.62 -5.80 -2.75
C SER A 71 29.89 -4.78 -1.64
N LEU A 72 30.81 -5.09 -0.73
CA LEU A 72 31.29 -4.17 0.32
C LEU A 72 32.11 -3.05 -0.29
N CYS A 73 32.97 -3.33 -1.26
CA CYS A 73 33.70 -2.31 -2.01
C CYS A 73 32.71 -1.37 -2.73
N ALA A 74 31.70 -1.91 -3.41
CA ALA A 74 30.68 -1.12 -4.09
C ALA A 74 29.84 -0.29 -3.11
N ARG A 75 29.36 -0.89 -2.01
CA ARG A 75 28.61 -0.19 -0.95
C ARG A 75 29.44 0.93 -0.32
N ARG A 76 30.68 0.64 0.05
CA ARG A 76 31.58 1.61 0.67
C ARG A 76 31.91 2.74 -0.31
N LEU A 77 32.09 2.42 -1.58
CA LEU A 77 32.28 3.41 -2.64
C LEU A 77 31.07 4.36 -2.76
N VAL A 78 29.85 3.82 -2.72
CA VAL A 78 28.59 4.59 -2.71
C VAL A 78 28.52 5.51 -1.46
N GLU A 79 28.80 4.98 -0.27
CA GLU A 79 28.79 5.75 0.98
C GLU A 79 29.79 6.91 0.95
N ILE A 80 31.01 6.65 0.48
CA ILE A 80 32.05 7.68 0.34
C ILE A 80 31.64 8.72 -0.69
N ALA A 81 31.13 8.30 -1.86
CA ALA A 81 30.68 9.22 -2.90
C ALA A 81 29.54 10.13 -2.42
N HIS A 82 28.58 9.61 -1.66
CA HIS A 82 27.53 10.41 -1.04
C HIS A 82 28.08 11.42 -0.02
N THR A 83 29.02 10.98 0.82
CA THR A 83 29.65 11.84 1.84
C THR A 83 30.41 13.00 1.19
N LEU A 84 31.18 12.71 0.14
CA LEU A 84 31.92 13.72 -0.62
C LEU A 84 30.98 14.71 -1.34
N ARG A 85 29.88 14.22 -1.93
CA ARG A 85 28.86 15.08 -2.56
C ARG A 85 28.17 16.02 -1.56
N ALA A 86 28.00 15.59 -0.31
CA ALA A 86 27.43 16.42 0.75
C ALA A 86 28.42 17.47 1.30
N ARG A 87 29.72 17.35 0.97
CA ARG A 87 30.80 18.25 1.45
C ARG A 87 31.68 18.76 0.28
N PRO A 88 31.11 19.43 -0.74
CA PRO A 88 31.84 19.77 -1.97
C PRO A 88 33.00 20.76 -1.78
N GLU A 89 33.00 21.54 -0.69
CA GLU A 89 33.99 22.59 -0.42
C GLU A 89 34.96 22.22 0.73
N ALA A 90 34.82 21.05 1.33
CA ALA A 90 35.65 20.64 2.45
C ALA A 90 37.00 20.11 1.94
N ASN A 91 38.09 20.82 2.23
CA ASN A 91 39.46 20.37 1.92
C ASN A 91 40.23 20.02 3.19
N ASP A 92 39.55 19.36 4.12
CA ASP A 92 40.13 18.86 5.35
C ASP A 92 40.76 17.47 5.15
N VAL A 93 41.54 17.04 6.15
CA VAL A 93 42.29 15.77 6.12
C VAL A 93 41.35 14.56 5.98
N GLU A 94 40.15 14.59 6.58
CA GLU A 94 39.15 13.53 6.49
C GLU A 94 38.61 13.43 5.05
N THR A 95 38.31 14.57 4.43
CA THR A 95 37.83 14.62 3.04
C THR A 95 38.88 14.14 2.04
N VAL A 96 40.17 14.48 2.24
CA VAL A 96 41.29 13.96 1.44
C VAL A 96 41.43 12.44 1.60
N LYS A 97 41.30 11.93 2.83
CA LYS A 97 41.31 10.48 3.11
C LYS A 97 40.14 9.77 2.42
N LEU A 98 38.92 10.31 2.52
CA LEU A 98 37.75 9.76 1.83
C LEU A 98 37.97 9.69 0.31
N PHE A 99 38.57 10.74 -0.28
CA PHE A 99 38.90 10.75 -1.71
C PHE A 99 39.96 9.69 -2.07
N GLY A 100 40.95 9.47 -1.21
CA GLY A 100 41.92 8.39 -1.36
C GLY A 100 41.28 7.00 -1.32
N LYS A 101 40.38 6.76 -0.37
CA LYS A 101 39.61 5.50 -0.25
C LYS A 101 38.73 5.27 -1.48
N MET A 102 38.05 6.31 -1.95
CA MET A 102 37.24 6.27 -3.17
C MET A 102 38.07 5.81 -4.38
N LYS A 103 39.28 6.37 -4.56
CA LYS A 103 40.21 6.01 -5.64
C LYS A 103 40.64 4.54 -5.58
N LEU A 104 40.99 4.03 -4.40
CA LEU A 104 41.35 2.62 -4.23
C LEU A 104 40.20 1.67 -4.58
N LEU A 105 38.98 1.99 -4.13
CA LEU A 105 37.79 1.20 -4.45
C LEU A 105 37.44 1.23 -5.94
N MET A 106 37.57 2.40 -6.57
CA MET A 106 37.38 2.56 -8.02
C MET A 106 38.41 1.77 -8.83
N HIS A 107 39.68 1.73 -8.39
CA HIS A 107 40.73 0.94 -9.03
C HIS A 107 40.35 -0.54 -9.07
N VAL A 108 40.00 -1.10 -7.91
CA VAL A 108 39.65 -2.51 -7.77
C VAL A 108 38.35 -2.88 -8.48
N LEU A 109 37.33 -2.00 -8.47
CA LEU A 109 36.09 -2.25 -9.18
C LEU A 109 36.25 -2.04 -10.70
N GLY A 110 37.10 -1.11 -11.13
CA GLY A 110 37.31 -0.72 -12.51
C GLY A 110 38.08 -1.70 -13.40
N ASP A 111 38.53 -2.83 -12.86
CA ASP A 111 39.26 -3.85 -13.62
C ASP A 111 38.37 -4.62 -14.62
N SER A 112 37.04 -4.61 -14.43
CA SER A 112 36.09 -5.24 -15.36
C SER A 112 35.30 -4.20 -16.16
N ASP A 113 34.84 -4.55 -17.37
CA ASP A 113 33.98 -3.66 -18.18
C ASP A 113 32.73 -3.21 -17.41
N ARG A 114 32.04 -4.15 -16.74
CA ARG A 114 30.88 -3.85 -15.87
C ARG A 114 31.24 -2.96 -14.70
N GLY A 115 32.40 -3.17 -14.09
CA GLY A 115 32.88 -2.36 -13.00
C GLY A 115 33.29 -0.95 -13.43
N ARG A 116 33.84 -0.78 -14.64
CA ARG A 116 34.06 0.52 -15.27
C ARG A 116 32.73 1.23 -15.52
N GLU A 117 31.73 0.55 -16.07
CA GLU A 117 30.40 1.12 -16.27
C GLU A 117 29.75 1.53 -14.93
N PHE A 118 29.86 0.70 -13.89
CA PHE A 118 29.36 0.99 -12.54
C PHE A 118 30.04 2.22 -11.94
N VAL A 119 31.37 2.29 -12.01
CA VAL A 119 32.16 3.42 -11.51
C VAL A 119 31.83 4.70 -12.29
N GLN A 120 31.73 4.63 -13.63
CA GLN A 120 31.34 5.76 -14.46
C GLN A 120 29.93 6.26 -14.13
N TRP A 121 28.97 5.34 -13.96
CA TRP A 121 27.61 5.66 -13.55
C TRP A 121 27.57 6.32 -12.16
N LEU A 122 28.34 5.80 -11.21
CA LEU A 122 28.40 6.33 -9.85
C LEU A 122 29.01 7.74 -9.80
N ILE A 123 30.05 8.00 -10.59
CA ILE A 123 30.75 9.30 -10.59
C ILE A 123 29.94 10.36 -11.34
N ALA A 124 29.21 9.97 -12.38
CA ALA A 124 28.34 10.89 -13.11
C ALA A 124 27.36 11.58 -12.12
N PRO A 125 27.30 12.92 -12.08
CA PRO A 125 26.32 13.64 -11.27
C PRO A 125 24.95 13.46 -11.92
N ARG A 126 24.31 12.33 -11.67
CA ARG A 126 22.98 12.00 -12.17
C ARG A 126 22.09 11.72 -10.97
N ALA A 127 21.15 12.62 -10.72
CA ALA A 127 19.97 12.23 -9.96
C ALA A 127 19.22 11.21 -10.83
N LEU A 128 18.77 10.11 -10.22
CA LEU A 128 17.83 9.23 -10.92
C LEU A 128 16.59 10.05 -11.29
N PRO A 129 16.08 9.92 -12.52
CA PRO A 129 14.91 10.68 -12.95
C PRO A 129 13.73 10.45 -12.01
N ALA A 130 12.88 11.45 -11.84
CA ALA A 130 11.54 11.23 -11.32
C ALA A 130 10.79 10.24 -12.23
N ARG A 131 9.66 9.67 -11.76
CA ARG A 131 8.87 8.64 -12.46
C ARG A 131 8.74 8.90 -13.97
N ASP A 132 8.26 10.09 -14.35
CA ASP A 132 8.03 10.48 -15.76
C ASP A 132 9.30 10.46 -16.62
N GLY A 133 10.46 10.76 -16.03
CA GLY A 133 11.75 10.75 -16.71
C GLY A 133 12.42 9.39 -16.78
N LEU A 134 11.91 8.36 -16.08
CA LEU A 134 12.56 7.04 -16.07
C LEU A 134 12.52 6.38 -17.45
N ALA A 135 11.41 6.54 -18.17
CA ALA A 135 11.19 6.02 -19.51
C ALA A 135 11.61 7.00 -20.63
N GLU A 136 12.16 8.17 -20.29
CA GLU A 136 12.62 9.14 -21.28
C GLU A 136 14.05 8.83 -21.74
N GLY A 137 14.30 8.95 -23.05
CA GLY A 137 15.64 8.80 -23.61
C GLY A 137 16.24 7.40 -23.50
N LEU A 138 15.40 6.35 -23.47
CA LEU A 138 15.86 4.96 -23.33
C LEU A 138 16.86 4.54 -24.42
N GLU A 139 16.77 5.14 -25.61
CA GLU A 139 17.65 4.86 -26.74
C GLU A 139 19.12 5.28 -26.53
N SER A 140 19.36 6.28 -25.66
CA SER A 140 20.72 6.77 -25.37
C SER A 140 21.28 6.28 -24.04
N CYS A 141 20.50 5.48 -23.29
CA CYS A 141 20.93 4.95 -22.00
C CYS A 141 21.92 3.80 -22.18
N SER A 142 22.99 3.79 -21.37
CA SER A 142 23.86 2.62 -21.27
C SER A 142 23.15 1.45 -20.56
N PRO A 143 23.62 0.20 -20.71
CA PRO A 143 23.07 -0.95 -19.98
C PRO A 143 23.05 -0.74 -18.46
N MET A 144 24.12 -0.18 -17.88
CA MET A 144 24.18 0.15 -16.46
C MET A 144 23.15 1.21 -16.05
N GLU A 145 22.95 2.24 -16.87
CA GLU A 145 21.94 3.26 -16.61
C GLU A 145 20.52 2.67 -16.62
N LEU A 146 20.22 1.81 -17.60
CA LEU A 146 18.94 1.11 -17.68
C LEU A 146 18.70 0.22 -16.45
N ARG A 147 19.71 -0.51 -15.96
CA ARG A 147 19.63 -1.29 -14.71
C ARG A 147 19.38 -0.42 -13.50
N GLY A 148 20.13 0.68 -13.36
CA GLY A 148 19.96 1.61 -12.26
C GLY A 148 18.55 2.21 -12.22
N ARG A 149 18.02 2.60 -13.38
CA ARG A 149 16.63 3.06 -13.53
C ARG A 149 15.62 1.94 -13.26
N LEU A 150 15.90 0.71 -13.68
CA LEU A 150 15.01 -0.44 -13.45
C LEU A 150 14.90 -0.76 -11.96
N TYR A 151 16.03 -0.88 -11.25
CA TYR A 151 16.00 -1.08 -9.80
C TYR A 151 15.28 0.07 -9.11
N HIS A 152 15.52 1.32 -9.54
CA HIS A 152 14.79 2.46 -9.01
C HIS A 152 13.28 2.34 -9.22
N ALA A 153 12.83 1.98 -10.43
CA ALA A 153 11.43 1.75 -10.73
C ALA A 153 10.84 0.62 -9.88
N VAL A 154 11.53 -0.51 -9.77
CA VAL A 154 11.12 -1.68 -8.97
C VAL A 154 11.02 -1.34 -7.48
N TYR A 155 11.98 -0.61 -6.91
CA TYR A 155 11.97 -0.23 -5.49
C TYR A 155 10.95 0.86 -5.14
N ASN A 156 10.54 1.66 -6.12
CA ASN A 156 9.50 2.69 -5.97
C ASN A 156 8.14 2.24 -6.52
N GLU A 157 7.97 0.94 -6.83
CA GLU A 157 6.70 0.35 -7.28
C GLU A 157 6.17 0.98 -8.61
N PHE A 158 7.06 1.49 -9.47
CA PHE A 158 6.74 2.00 -10.82
C PHE A 158 6.71 0.87 -11.84
N GLU A 159 5.66 0.05 -11.79
CA GLU A 159 5.56 -1.22 -12.53
C GLU A 159 5.70 -1.04 -14.05
N ARG A 160 4.97 -0.08 -14.63
CA ARG A 160 4.96 0.17 -16.08
C ARG A 160 6.35 0.54 -16.57
N GLU A 161 7.01 1.45 -15.87
CA GLU A 161 8.34 1.96 -16.17
C GLU A 161 9.37 0.83 -16.02
N ALA A 162 9.26 -0.01 -14.97
CA ALA A 162 10.11 -1.18 -14.79
C ALA A 162 10.02 -2.16 -15.97
N PHE A 163 8.81 -2.46 -16.46
CA PHE A 163 8.64 -3.32 -17.63
C PHE A 163 9.13 -2.68 -18.94
N MET A 164 8.98 -1.37 -19.12
CA MET A 164 9.54 -0.65 -20.27
C MET A 164 11.07 -0.71 -20.27
N LEU A 165 11.69 -0.49 -19.11
CA LEU A 165 13.15 -0.58 -18.92
C LEU A 165 13.65 -2.01 -19.17
N LEU A 166 12.95 -3.02 -18.65
CA LEU A 166 13.26 -4.43 -18.91
C LEU A 166 13.13 -4.79 -20.39
N ALA A 167 12.09 -4.31 -21.06
CA ALA A 167 11.90 -4.50 -22.50
C ALA A 167 13.05 -3.88 -23.29
N LYS A 168 13.53 -2.70 -22.89
CA LYS A 168 14.70 -2.08 -23.50
C LYS A 168 15.99 -2.87 -23.26
N LEU A 169 16.23 -3.35 -22.03
CA LEU A 169 17.39 -4.19 -21.72
C LEU A 169 17.42 -5.43 -22.62
N ARG A 170 16.26 -6.06 -22.88
CA ARG A 170 16.14 -7.22 -23.78
C ARG A 170 16.56 -6.93 -25.23
N THR A 171 16.53 -5.68 -25.69
CA THR A 171 17.02 -5.33 -27.03
C THR A 171 18.55 -5.24 -27.12
N LEU A 172 19.27 -5.42 -26.01
CA LEU A 172 20.73 -5.34 -25.91
C LEU A 172 21.34 -6.71 -25.54
N PRO A 173 21.29 -7.72 -26.42
CA PRO A 173 21.60 -9.12 -26.07
C PRO A 173 23.04 -9.37 -25.62
N GLU A 174 24.02 -8.56 -26.07
CA GLU A 174 25.43 -8.69 -25.67
C GLU A 174 25.76 -8.04 -24.32
N ALA A 175 24.78 -7.37 -23.69
CA ALA A 175 25.02 -6.58 -22.48
C ALA A 175 24.76 -7.32 -21.16
N HIS A 176 24.30 -8.58 -21.20
CA HIS A 176 23.79 -9.30 -20.02
C HIS A 176 24.49 -10.63 -19.81
N ASP A 177 24.61 -11.05 -18.55
CA ASP A 177 25.11 -12.37 -18.19
C ASP A 177 24.00 -13.40 -18.42
N GLU A 178 24.39 -14.67 -18.55
CA GLU A 178 23.44 -15.78 -18.64
C GLU A 178 22.47 -15.75 -17.44
N GLY A 179 21.17 -15.74 -17.70
CA GLY A 179 20.11 -15.73 -16.69
C GLY A 179 19.77 -14.36 -16.09
N GLU A 180 20.54 -13.30 -16.34
CA GLU A 180 20.31 -11.97 -15.76
C GLU A 180 18.93 -11.40 -16.13
N LEU A 181 18.54 -11.47 -17.42
CA LEU A 181 17.26 -10.96 -17.90
C LEU A 181 16.06 -11.74 -17.33
N ASP A 182 16.22 -13.04 -17.07
CA ASP A 182 15.19 -13.86 -16.43
C ASP A 182 15.06 -13.52 -14.95
N TYR A 183 16.18 -13.28 -14.24
CA TYR A 183 16.16 -12.77 -12.87
C TYR A 183 15.46 -11.41 -12.79
N LEU A 184 15.83 -10.43 -13.64
CA LEU A 184 15.21 -9.11 -13.64
C LEU A 184 13.71 -9.19 -13.95
N ALA A 185 13.31 -10.08 -14.88
CA ALA A 185 11.90 -10.34 -15.15
C ALA A 185 11.18 -10.93 -13.94
N ALA A 186 11.79 -11.90 -13.25
CA ALA A 186 11.24 -12.49 -12.04
C ALA A 186 11.03 -11.43 -10.95
N LEU A 187 12.01 -10.54 -10.76
CA LEU A 187 11.94 -9.44 -9.80
C LEU A 187 10.82 -8.45 -10.14
N CYS A 188 10.68 -8.04 -11.41
CA CYS A 188 9.59 -7.18 -11.86
C CYS A 188 8.22 -7.84 -11.58
N HIS A 189 8.03 -9.10 -11.97
CA HIS A 189 6.78 -9.81 -11.73
C HIS A 189 6.47 -9.99 -10.23
N LEU A 190 7.47 -10.25 -9.38
CA LEU A 190 7.26 -10.35 -7.94
C LEU A 190 6.78 -9.00 -7.36
N LYS A 191 7.39 -7.90 -7.79
CA LYS A 191 7.02 -6.55 -7.30
C LYS A 191 5.70 -6.05 -7.88
N SER A 192 5.31 -6.50 -9.07
CA SER A 192 3.97 -6.28 -9.65
C SER A 192 2.91 -7.27 -9.16
N ASN A 193 3.14 -7.94 -8.03
CA ASN A 193 2.20 -8.88 -7.42
C ASN A 193 1.75 -10.03 -8.35
N GLU A 194 2.64 -10.51 -9.23
CA GLU A 194 2.43 -11.67 -10.10
C GLU A 194 3.35 -12.86 -9.71
N PRO A 195 3.24 -13.41 -8.48
CA PRO A 195 4.21 -14.37 -7.94
C PRO A 195 4.31 -15.67 -8.76
N ALA A 196 3.23 -16.12 -9.40
CA ALA A 196 3.27 -17.31 -10.26
C ALA A 196 4.19 -17.11 -11.49
N LYS A 197 4.16 -15.92 -12.10
CA LYS A 197 5.07 -15.57 -13.21
C LYS A 197 6.49 -15.36 -12.70
N ALA A 198 6.65 -14.75 -11.52
CA ALA A 198 7.97 -14.60 -10.89
C ALA A 198 8.66 -15.96 -10.71
N ILE A 199 7.94 -16.98 -10.23
CA ILE A 199 8.45 -18.37 -10.13
C ILE A 199 8.86 -18.91 -11.50
N GLN A 200 8.02 -18.70 -12.53
CA GLN A 200 8.31 -19.19 -13.88
C GLN A 200 9.62 -18.62 -14.43
N TYR A 201 9.86 -17.31 -14.25
CA TYR A 201 11.09 -16.66 -14.72
C TYR A 201 12.29 -17.02 -13.85
N ALA A 202 12.14 -17.03 -12.52
CA ALA A 202 13.23 -17.38 -11.61
C ALA A 202 13.82 -18.78 -11.90
N ARG A 203 12.96 -19.75 -12.24
CA ARG A 203 13.37 -21.12 -12.59
C ARG A 203 14.15 -21.25 -13.90
N ARG A 204 14.11 -20.24 -14.78
CA ARG A 204 14.86 -20.24 -16.04
C ARG A 204 16.33 -19.91 -15.83
N VAL A 205 16.67 -19.28 -14.71
CA VAL A 205 18.06 -18.96 -14.36
C VAL A 205 18.79 -20.26 -14.02
N ALA A 206 19.80 -20.60 -14.83
CA ALA A 206 20.54 -21.84 -14.68
C ALA A 206 21.33 -21.89 -13.37
N VAL A 207 21.46 -23.08 -12.77
CA VAL A 207 22.33 -23.29 -11.61
C VAL A 207 23.77 -22.96 -12.00
N GLY A 208 24.43 -22.10 -11.23
CA GLY A 208 25.79 -21.61 -11.51
C GLY A 208 25.85 -20.28 -12.27
N ALA A 209 24.73 -19.77 -12.79
CA ALA A 209 24.65 -18.41 -13.30
C ALA A 209 24.89 -17.38 -12.18
N ALA A 210 25.42 -16.20 -12.52
CA ALA A 210 25.77 -15.16 -11.55
C ALA A 210 24.55 -14.73 -10.70
N ASP A 211 23.37 -14.64 -11.34
CA ASP A 211 22.13 -14.20 -10.69
C ASP A 211 21.31 -15.35 -10.09
N TRP A 212 21.77 -16.61 -10.17
CA TRP A 212 21.00 -17.77 -9.69
C TRP A 212 20.58 -17.64 -8.23
N GLY A 213 21.48 -17.17 -7.35
CA GLY A 213 21.17 -17.01 -5.94
C GLY A 213 20.05 -15.98 -5.69
N GLN A 214 20.05 -14.87 -6.43
CA GLN A 214 19.01 -13.86 -6.33
C GLN A 214 17.68 -14.33 -6.95
N ALA A 215 17.75 -15.02 -8.09
CA ALA A 215 16.58 -15.64 -8.70
C ALA A 215 15.94 -16.67 -7.76
N ARG A 216 16.74 -17.49 -7.10
CA ARG A 216 16.26 -18.47 -6.13
C ARG A 216 15.58 -17.82 -4.92
N ARG A 217 16.11 -16.69 -4.46
CA ARG A 217 15.45 -15.87 -3.43
C ARG A 217 14.11 -15.32 -3.91
N VAL A 218 14.03 -14.78 -5.13
CA VAL A 218 12.77 -14.31 -5.72
C VAL A 218 11.75 -15.46 -5.82
N GLU A 219 12.20 -16.68 -6.16
CA GLU A 219 11.35 -17.87 -6.16
C GLU A 219 10.79 -18.17 -4.76
N ILE A 220 11.64 -18.14 -3.72
CA ILE A 220 11.23 -18.33 -2.32
C ILE A 220 10.20 -17.28 -1.90
N ASP A 221 10.49 -15.99 -2.14
CA ASP A 221 9.59 -14.87 -1.82
C ASP A 221 8.24 -15.01 -2.53
N ALA A 222 8.25 -15.47 -3.78
CA ALA A 222 7.04 -15.69 -4.56
C ALA A 222 6.19 -16.85 -4.04
N HIS A 223 6.81 -17.97 -3.65
CA HIS A 223 6.10 -19.07 -3.00
C HIS A 223 5.51 -18.64 -1.65
N ALA A 224 6.23 -17.83 -0.87
CA ALA A 224 5.72 -17.26 0.38
C ALA A 224 4.52 -16.32 0.14
N CYS A 225 4.55 -15.50 -0.91
CA CYS A 225 3.42 -14.65 -1.30
C CYS A 225 2.18 -15.45 -1.72
N LEU A 226 2.36 -16.66 -2.26
CA LEU A 226 1.27 -17.58 -2.60
C LEU A 226 0.75 -18.38 -1.40
N GLY A 227 1.40 -18.30 -0.23
CA GLY A 227 1.08 -19.15 0.92
C GLY A 227 1.48 -20.62 0.73
N ASP A 228 2.36 -20.93 -0.23
CA ASP A 228 2.82 -22.31 -0.48
C ASP A 228 3.87 -22.72 0.55
N VAL A 229 3.40 -23.28 1.67
CA VAL A 229 4.24 -23.71 2.80
C VAL A 229 5.27 -24.75 2.37
N ALA A 230 4.83 -25.79 1.66
CA ALA A 230 5.70 -26.89 1.24
C ALA A 230 6.77 -26.42 0.25
N GLY A 231 6.38 -25.60 -0.73
CA GLY A 231 7.31 -24.99 -1.67
C GLY A 231 8.33 -24.10 -0.97
N THR A 232 7.87 -23.15 -0.16
CA THR A 232 8.73 -22.18 0.53
C THR A 232 9.77 -22.88 1.41
N LEU A 233 9.33 -23.77 2.32
CA LEU A 233 10.23 -24.43 3.27
C LEU A 233 11.21 -25.38 2.57
N ARG A 234 10.78 -26.10 1.52
CA ARG A 234 11.70 -26.93 0.72
C ARG A 234 12.76 -26.06 0.05
N LEU A 235 12.36 -24.99 -0.62
CA LEU A 235 13.28 -24.09 -1.32
C LEU A 235 14.27 -23.42 -0.36
N MET A 236 13.83 -23.01 0.83
CA MET A 236 14.72 -22.47 1.86
C MET A 236 15.74 -23.50 2.36
N LYS A 237 15.31 -24.77 2.57
CA LYS A 237 16.23 -25.87 2.92
C LYS A 237 17.25 -26.11 1.82
N ASP A 238 16.80 -26.19 0.57
CA ASP A 238 17.65 -26.45 -0.60
C ASP A 238 18.62 -25.30 -0.87
N PHE A 239 18.17 -24.06 -0.66
CA PHE A 239 19.00 -22.87 -0.83
C PHE A 239 20.05 -22.72 0.27
N GLY A 240 19.80 -23.35 1.43
CA GLY A 240 20.66 -23.35 2.59
C GLY A 240 20.43 -22.13 3.48
N ARG A 241 20.26 -22.36 4.79
CA ARG A 241 19.99 -21.31 5.78
C ARG A 241 21.01 -20.17 5.79
N ARG A 242 22.28 -20.48 5.52
CA ARG A 242 23.37 -19.47 5.51
C ARG A 242 23.27 -18.50 4.32
N SER A 243 22.46 -18.83 3.32
CA SER A 243 22.26 -18.01 2.13
C SER A 243 21.21 -16.90 2.34
N LEU A 244 20.48 -16.94 3.46
CA LEU A 244 19.54 -15.91 3.87
C LEU A 244 20.05 -15.27 5.16
N THR A 245 19.95 -13.94 5.26
CA THR A 245 20.18 -13.28 6.55
C THR A 245 19.01 -13.57 7.49
N PRO A 246 19.22 -13.52 8.82
CA PRO A 246 18.14 -13.67 9.79
C PRO A 246 16.91 -12.80 9.50
N ALA A 247 17.10 -11.54 9.11
CA ALA A 247 15.97 -10.67 8.80
C ALA A 247 15.23 -11.09 7.52
N GLN A 248 15.95 -11.61 6.52
CA GLN A 248 15.36 -12.10 5.28
C GLN A 248 14.56 -13.38 5.51
N GLU A 249 15.13 -14.33 6.26
CA GLU A 249 14.44 -15.55 6.65
C GLU A 249 13.17 -15.23 7.45
N ALA A 250 13.25 -14.34 8.44
CA ALA A 250 12.08 -13.90 9.20
C ALA A 250 11.02 -13.23 8.30
N GLY A 251 11.43 -12.37 7.37
CA GLY A 251 10.52 -11.68 6.45
C GLY A 251 9.78 -12.66 5.52
N ILE A 252 10.49 -13.64 4.96
CA ILE A 252 9.91 -14.69 4.13
C ILE A 252 8.86 -15.49 4.92
N LEU A 253 9.18 -15.88 6.15
CA LEU A 253 8.29 -16.69 6.98
C LEU A 253 7.08 -15.89 7.46
N GLN A 254 7.23 -14.61 7.80
CA GLN A 254 6.09 -13.72 8.08
C GLN A 254 5.17 -13.63 6.87
N GLN A 255 5.74 -13.43 5.67
CA GLN A 255 4.97 -13.35 4.45
C GLN A 255 4.26 -14.67 4.13
N LEU A 256 4.91 -15.81 4.37
CA LEU A 256 4.31 -17.13 4.24
C LEU A 256 3.08 -17.28 5.14
N LEU A 257 3.22 -17.02 6.45
CA LEU A 257 2.12 -17.17 7.41
C LEU A 257 0.95 -16.20 7.14
N ARG A 258 1.26 -14.99 6.68
CA ARG A 258 0.26 -14.00 6.27
C ARG A 258 -0.64 -14.50 5.13
N ASN A 259 -0.11 -15.33 4.24
CA ASN A 259 -0.80 -15.79 3.03
C ASN A 259 -1.21 -17.27 3.07
N ALA A 260 -0.71 -18.06 4.04
CA ALA A 260 -0.99 -19.48 4.17
C ALA A 260 -2.49 -19.77 4.28
N GLU A 261 -2.96 -20.79 3.55
CA GLU A 261 -4.38 -21.19 3.60
C GLU A 261 -4.80 -21.58 5.03
N ASP A 262 -3.99 -22.43 5.65
CA ASP A 262 -4.06 -22.89 7.03
C ASP A 262 -2.88 -22.30 7.85
N PRO A 263 -3.09 -21.17 8.56
CA PRO A 263 -2.01 -20.50 9.30
C PRO A 263 -1.52 -21.32 10.51
N ASP A 264 -2.38 -22.16 11.10
CA ASP A 264 -2.04 -22.95 12.29
C ASP A 264 -1.12 -24.11 11.90
N GLY A 265 -1.50 -24.87 10.85
CA GLY A 265 -0.66 -25.90 10.27
C GLY A 265 0.63 -25.35 9.65
N ALA A 266 0.59 -24.15 9.05
CA ALA A 266 1.78 -23.49 8.56
C ALA A 266 2.74 -23.12 9.69
N SER A 267 2.24 -22.57 10.80
CA SER A 267 3.05 -22.22 11.98
C SER A 267 3.76 -23.44 12.55
N GLN A 268 3.07 -24.58 12.67
CA GLN A 268 3.69 -25.85 13.12
C GLN A 268 4.80 -26.32 12.17
N GLN A 269 4.62 -26.18 10.86
CA GLN A 269 5.65 -26.54 9.88
C GLN A 269 6.85 -25.58 9.91
N VAL A 270 6.63 -24.29 10.16
CA VAL A 270 7.71 -23.31 10.35
C VAL A 270 8.49 -23.61 11.63
N GLU A 271 7.82 -23.92 12.74
CA GLU A 271 8.46 -24.36 13.98
C GLU A 271 9.27 -25.65 13.77
N ALA A 272 8.68 -26.64 13.08
CA ALA A 272 9.36 -27.88 12.73
C ALA A 272 10.55 -27.66 11.79
N TYR A 273 10.47 -26.67 10.89
CA TYR A 273 11.60 -26.27 10.06
C TYR A 273 12.77 -25.86 10.96
N PHE A 274 12.56 -25.03 11.98
CA PHE A 274 13.62 -24.66 12.94
C PHE A 274 14.13 -25.83 13.78
N GLY A 275 13.36 -26.91 13.97
CA GLY A 275 13.86 -28.14 14.61
C GLY A 275 14.37 -27.93 16.04
N GLY A 276 13.86 -26.90 16.73
CA GLY A 276 14.31 -26.50 18.07
C GLY A 276 15.65 -25.74 18.12
N SER A 277 16.33 -25.51 16.99
CA SER A 277 17.43 -24.54 16.94
C SER A 277 16.85 -23.13 16.98
N GLU A 278 17.35 -22.26 17.86
CA GLU A 278 17.03 -20.83 17.82
C GLU A 278 17.36 -20.30 16.41
N GLY A 279 16.44 -19.54 15.83
CA GLY A 279 16.68 -18.87 14.56
C GLY A 279 17.89 -17.94 14.69
N GLY A 280 18.50 -17.58 13.56
CA GLY A 280 19.54 -16.55 13.58
C GLY A 280 18.99 -15.25 14.19
N GLU A 281 19.81 -14.55 14.97
CA GLU A 281 19.41 -13.28 15.58
C GLU A 281 19.42 -12.15 14.54
N VAL A 282 18.35 -11.34 14.49
CA VAL A 282 18.31 -10.12 13.67
C VAL A 282 19.12 -9.03 14.38
N VAL A 283 20.32 -8.78 13.90
CA VAL A 283 21.22 -7.75 14.43
C VAL A 283 21.02 -6.41 13.72
N ASP A 284 21.32 -5.31 14.41
CA ASP A 284 21.26 -3.97 13.83
C ASP A 284 22.24 -3.87 12.64
N GLY A 285 21.73 -3.47 11.48
CA GLY A 285 22.48 -3.42 10.23
C GLY A 285 22.35 -4.66 9.34
N ASP A 286 21.53 -5.64 9.71
CA ASP A 286 21.12 -6.72 8.80
C ASP A 286 20.48 -6.11 7.53
N PRO A 287 20.96 -6.47 6.31
CA PRO A 287 20.43 -5.96 5.06
C PRO A 287 18.92 -6.10 4.87
N GLY A 288 18.28 -7.09 5.52
CA GLY A 288 16.84 -7.31 5.47
C GLY A 288 16.02 -6.57 6.53
N GLN A 289 16.65 -5.97 7.54
CA GLN A 289 15.98 -5.43 8.73
C GLN A 289 14.93 -4.37 8.39
N VAL A 290 15.27 -3.42 7.52
CA VAL A 290 14.34 -2.33 7.14
C VAL A 290 13.09 -2.87 6.44
N ALA A 291 13.26 -3.83 5.52
CA ALA A 291 12.14 -4.43 4.81
C ALA A 291 11.26 -5.25 5.76
N LEU A 292 11.87 -6.04 6.64
CA LEU A 292 11.18 -6.81 7.68
C LEU A 292 10.33 -5.90 8.59
N GLU A 293 10.91 -4.82 9.11
CA GLU A 293 10.21 -3.93 10.05
C GLU A 293 9.07 -3.15 9.36
N LEU A 294 9.24 -2.76 8.09
CA LEU A 294 8.17 -2.15 7.30
C LEU A 294 7.00 -3.12 7.08
N ASP A 295 7.29 -4.35 6.68
CA ASP A 295 6.24 -5.35 6.46
C ASP A 295 5.57 -5.76 7.78
N ARG A 296 6.33 -5.88 8.87
CA ARG A 296 5.79 -6.09 10.22
C ARG A 296 4.83 -4.97 10.62
N ALA A 297 5.20 -3.72 10.38
CA ALA A 297 4.36 -2.57 10.67
C ALA A 297 3.06 -2.57 9.83
N ARG A 298 3.14 -2.97 8.55
CA ARG A 298 1.96 -3.15 7.68
C ARG A 298 1.03 -4.26 8.18
N ILE A 299 1.59 -5.41 8.57
CA ILE A 299 0.84 -6.53 9.14
C ILE A 299 0.15 -6.11 10.45
N ALA A 300 0.88 -5.41 11.32
CA ALA A 300 0.34 -4.90 12.58
C ALA A 300 -0.79 -3.88 12.38
N LEU A 301 -0.65 -2.97 11.42
CA LEU A 301 -1.71 -2.05 11.05
C LEU A 301 -2.98 -2.81 10.62
N GLU A 302 -2.84 -3.75 9.68
CA GLU A 302 -3.98 -4.55 9.20
C GLU A 302 -4.63 -5.34 10.34
N PHE A 303 -3.82 -5.88 11.25
CA PHE A 303 -4.27 -6.61 12.44
C PHE A 303 -5.10 -5.72 13.38
N PHE A 304 -4.60 -4.52 13.71
CA PHE A 304 -5.29 -3.60 14.62
C PHE A 304 -6.58 -3.02 14.03
N VAL A 305 -6.58 -2.68 12.75
CA VAL A 305 -7.80 -2.20 12.06
C VAL A 305 -8.90 -3.26 12.15
N ARG A 306 -8.58 -4.52 11.81
CA ARG A 306 -9.56 -5.62 11.89
C ARG A 306 -10.04 -5.90 13.32
N LEU A 307 -9.17 -5.82 14.32
CA LEU A 307 -9.58 -5.95 15.72
C LEU A 307 -10.53 -4.83 16.14
N ARG A 308 -10.30 -3.59 15.68
CA ARG A 308 -11.19 -2.47 15.96
C ARG A 308 -12.55 -2.67 15.29
N ASP A 309 -12.57 -3.05 14.02
CA ASP A 309 -13.82 -3.31 13.28
C ASP A 309 -14.64 -4.41 13.97
N ALA A 310 -13.98 -5.48 14.43
CA ALA A 310 -14.64 -6.55 15.17
C ALA A 310 -15.19 -6.08 16.52
N ARG A 311 -14.44 -5.23 17.23
CA ARG A 311 -14.90 -4.61 18.49
C ARG A 311 -16.13 -3.72 18.26
N GLU A 312 -16.10 -2.87 17.25
CA GLU A 312 -17.22 -1.99 16.88
C GLU A 312 -18.46 -2.78 16.47
N ALA A 313 -18.29 -3.89 15.74
CA ALA A 313 -19.38 -4.80 15.39
C ALA A 313 -20.01 -5.45 16.64
N GLN A 314 -19.22 -5.86 17.63
CA GLN A 314 -19.74 -6.41 18.89
C GLN A 314 -20.50 -5.36 19.72
N LEU A 315 -19.95 -4.14 19.84
CA LEU A 315 -20.62 -3.02 20.51
C LEU A 315 -21.98 -2.71 19.85
N SER A 316 -22.02 -2.71 18.52
CA SER A 316 -23.25 -2.49 17.75
C SER A 316 -24.31 -3.59 17.97
N CYS A 317 -23.89 -4.79 18.40
CA CYS A 317 -24.75 -5.91 18.75
C CYS A 317 -25.17 -5.92 20.23
N GLY A 318 -24.88 -4.87 21.00
CA GLY A 318 -25.25 -4.74 22.41
C GLY A 318 -24.45 -5.62 23.37
N ARG A 319 -23.29 -6.14 22.93
CA ARG A 319 -22.35 -6.87 23.79
C ARG A 319 -21.37 -5.90 24.46
N ASP A 320 -21.90 -4.95 25.23
CA ASP A 320 -21.06 -4.02 25.99
C ASP A 320 -20.32 -4.76 27.11
N GLY A 321 -19.01 -4.53 27.21
CA GLY A 321 -18.18 -5.05 28.31
C GLY A 321 -17.56 -6.44 28.08
N ALA A 322 -17.49 -6.94 26.84
CA ALA A 322 -16.72 -8.14 26.54
C ALA A 322 -15.25 -7.97 26.96
N ASP A 323 -14.73 -8.96 27.69
CA ASP A 323 -13.30 -9.09 27.97
C ASP A 323 -12.51 -9.04 26.65
N LEU A 324 -11.51 -8.17 26.56
CA LEU A 324 -10.71 -7.97 25.35
C LEU A 324 -10.01 -9.26 24.93
N ASP A 325 -9.61 -10.10 25.87
CA ASP A 325 -8.98 -11.39 25.56
C ASP A 325 -10.00 -12.39 25.01
N ALA A 326 -11.23 -12.39 25.53
CA ALA A 326 -12.32 -13.18 24.98
C ALA A 326 -12.73 -12.70 23.58
N LEU A 327 -12.75 -11.38 23.34
CA LEU A 327 -12.97 -10.81 22.01
C LEU A 327 -11.90 -11.27 21.02
N VAL A 328 -10.62 -11.16 21.37
CA VAL A 328 -9.52 -11.58 20.49
C VAL A 328 -9.64 -13.08 20.20
N ALA A 329 -9.89 -13.92 21.21
CA ALA A 329 -10.06 -15.36 21.02
C ALA A 329 -11.27 -15.70 20.12
N ASP A 330 -12.42 -15.06 20.34
CA ASP A 330 -13.64 -15.26 19.56
C ASP A 330 -13.41 -14.85 18.10
N VAL A 331 -12.86 -13.66 17.85
CA VAL A 331 -12.62 -13.17 16.49
C VAL A 331 -11.57 -14.00 15.78
N LEU A 332 -10.49 -14.41 16.44
CA LEU A 332 -9.52 -15.33 15.85
C LEU A 332 -10.16 -16.68 15.50
N SER A 333 -11.15 -17.17 16.25
CA SER A 333 -11.81 -18.43 15.91
C SER A 333 -12.61 -18.37 14.59
N VAL A 334 -13.07 -17.18 14.18
CA VAL A 334 -13.96 -16.99 13.02
C VAL A 334 -13.24 -16.31 11.84
N ASP A 335 -12.44 -15.28 12.08
CA ASP A 335 -11.72 -14.51 11.03
C ASP A 335 -10.39 -15.20 10.69
N VAL A 336 -10.40 -15.98 9.60
CA VAL A 336 -9.23 -16.65 9.03
C VAL A 336 -8.11 -15.65 8.70
N ARG A 337 -8.43 -14.45 8.21
CA ARG A 337 -7.42 -13.45 7.86
C ARG A 337 -6.77 -12.90 9.11
N LEU A 338 -7.55 -12.60 10.15
CA LEU A 338 -6.99 -12.15 11.42
C LEU A 338 -6.06 -13.23 12.03
N ARG A 339 -6.41 -14.52 11.91
CA ARG A 339 -5.50 -15.61 12.30
C ARG A 339 -4.20 -15.63 11.53
N ARG A 340 -4.23 -15.43 10.21
CA ARG A 340 -3.01 -15.33 9.40
C ARG A 340 -2.13 -14.17 9.84
N LEU A 341 -2.72 -13.01 10.14
CA LEU A 341 -2.00 -11.84 10.63
C LEU A 341 -1.41 -12.09 12.03
N ALA A 342 -2.18 -12.71 12.92
CA ALA A 342 -1.72 -13.10 14.25
C ALA A 342 -0.54 -14.07 14.16
N ALA A 343 -0.64 -15.14 13.35
CA ALA A 343 0.43 -16.09 13.13
C ALA A 343 1.71 -15.43 12.57
N ALA A 344 1.57 -14.52 11.60
CA ALA A 344 2.69 -13.76 11.07
C ALA A 344 3.36 -12.85 12.13
N LEU A 345 2.58 -12.22 13.01
CA LEU A 345 3.12 -11.42 14.12
C LEU A 345 3.75 -12.29 15.22
N SER A 346 3.18 -13.47 15.50
CA SER A 346 3.66 -14.43 16.50
C SER A 346 5.10 -14.87 16.26
N MET A 347 5.56 -14.89 15.00
CA MET A 347 6.97 -15.19 14.65
C MET A 347 7.98 -14.32 15.40
N LEU A 348 7.60 -13.08 15.75
CA LEU A 348 8.44 -12.13 16.47
C LEU A 348 7.82 -11.71 17.82
N GLY A 349 6.85 -12.49 18.32
CA GLY A 349 6.10 -12.23 19.54
C GLY A 349 4.80 -11.46 19.31
N LEU A 350 3.65 -12.13 19.51
CA LEU A 350 2.31 -11.52 19.42
C LEU A 350 1.90 -10.78 20.70
N ASP A 351 2.50 -11.13 21.83
CA ASP A 351 2.16 -10.56 23.13
C ASP A 351 2.35 -9.03 23.14
N GLU A 352 3.45 -8.56 22.57
CA GLU A 352 3.74 -7.12 22.48
C GLU A 352 2.63 -6.37 21.71
N PRO A 353 2.33 -6.66 20.42
CA PRO A 353 1.21 -6.01 19.71
C PRO A 353 -0.11 -5.99 20.50
N LEU A 354 -0.46 -7.10 21.15
CA LEU A 354 -1.69 -7.21 21.94
C LEU A 354 -1.66 -6.31 23.18
N GLU A 355 -0.53 -6.19 23.88
CA GLU A 355 -0.36 -5.24 24.99
C GLU A 355 -0.58 -3.79 24.54
N TRP A 356 -0.02 -3.40 23.39
CA TRP A 356 -0.22 -2.06 22.83
C TRP A 356 -1.69 -1.79 22.49
N TRP A 357 -2.39 -2.76 21.88
CA TRP A 357 -3.81 -2.64 21.58
C TRP A 357 -4.67 -2.58 22.85
N ARG A 358 -4.42 -3.41 23.86
CA ARG A 358 -5.12 -3.34 25.16
C ARG A 358 -4.96 -1.98 25.83
N ALA A 359 -3.82 -1.33 25.64
CA ALA A 359 -3.54 0.01 26.15
C ALA A 359 -4.14 1.15 25.29
N GLY A 360 -4.75 0.86 24.13
CA GLY A 360 -5.22 1.87 23.18
C GLY A 360 -4.08 2.66 22.54
N ARG A 361 -2.90 2.03 22.40
CA ARG A 361 -1.66 2.63 21.88
C ARG A 361 -1.16 1.91 20.62
N GLU A 362 -2.07 1.31 19.86
CA GLU A 362 -1.76 0.62 18.60
C GLU A 362 -0.96 1.49 17.60
N HIS A 363 -1.21 2.80 17.57
CA HIS A 363 -0.49 3.74 16.71
C HIS A 363 0.98 3.91 17.13
N ASP A 364 1.25 3.95 18.44
CA ASP A 364 2.61 4.07 18.96
C ASP A 364 3.46 2.84 18.63
N TYR A 365 2.85 1.64 18.61
CA TYR A 365 3.51 0.42 18.17
C TYR A 365 4.00 0.55 16.72
N ILE A 366 3.12 1.01 15.82
CA ILE A 366 3.46 1.18 14.40
C ILE A 366 4.53 2.26 14.23
N VAL A 367 4.43 3.38 14.97
CA VAL A 367 5.44 4.43 14.98
C VAL A 367 6.80 3.90 15.45
N ALA A 368 6.83 3.07 16.49
CA ALA A 368 8.06 2.48 17.01
C ALA A 368 8.74 1.58 15.96
N LEU A 369 7.96 0.77 15.23
CA LEU A 369 8.48 -0.05 14.13
C LEU A 369 8.98 0.81 12.96
N ALA A 370 8.21 1.82 12.54
CA ALA A 370 8.60 2.73 11.47
C ALA A 370 9.87 3.53 11.80
N GLN A 371 10.08 3.91 13.07
CA GLN A 371 11.28 4.61 13.51
C GLN A 371 12.55 3.76 13.36
N ARG A 372 12.46 2.43 13.46
CA ARG A 372 13.58 1.50 13.22
C ARG A 372 13.97 1.43 11.74
N CYS A 373 13.10 1.89 10.83
CA CYS A 373 13.33 1.92 9.39
C CYS A 373 14.11 3.16 8.91
N ASN A 374 14.89 3.79 9.80
CA ASN A 374 15.71 4.99 9.54
C ASN A 374 14.96 6.15 8.88
N ARG A 375 13.67 6.31 9.16
CA ARG A 375 12.80 7.38 8.60
C ARG A 375 12.78 7.43 7.07
N SER A 376 12.80 6.27 6.41
CA SER A 376 12.57 6.19 4.97
C SER A 376 11.24 6.85 4.57
N PRO A 377 11.09 7.39 3.34
CA PRO A 377 9.81 7.92 2.84
C PRO A 377 8.65 6.92 3.02
N ALA A 378 8.90 5.64 2.73
CA ALA A 378 7.93 4.57 2.93
C ALA A 378 7.49 4.40 4.40
N SER A 379 8.42 4.53 5.36
CA SER A 379 8.08 4.51 6.80
C SER A 379 7.23 5.71 7.21
N LEU A 380 7.49 6.89 6.64
CA LEU A 380 6.70 8.09 6.90
C LEU A 380 5.27 7.93 6.35
N ARG A 381 5.13 7.45 5.11
CA ARG A 381 3.83 7.12 4.51
C ARG A 381 3.05 6.16 5.39
N LEU A 382 3.68 5.06 5.81
CA LEU A 382 3.04 4.03 6.64
C LEU A 382 2.54 4.57 7.98
N VAL A 383 3.30 5.47 8.63
CA VAL A 383 2.85 6.13 9.87
C VAL A 383 1.60 6.97 9.63
N TYR A 384 1.55 7.76 8.56
CA TYR A 384 0.37 8.56 8.24
C TYR A 384 -0.84 7.70 7.86
N GLU A 385 -0.64 6.64 7.07
CA GLU A 385 -1.68 5.65 6.79
C GLU A 385 -2.20 5.04 8.09
N ALA A 386 -1.32 4.62 8.99
CA ALA A 386 -1.71 4.06 10.27
C ALA A 386 -2.52 5.03 11.13
N LEU A 387 -2.08 6.27 11.28
CA LEU A 387 -2.81 7.28 12.05
C LEU A 387 -4.19 7.57 11.44
N PHE A 388 -4.30 7.57 10.11
CA PHE A 388 -5.56 7.77 9.41
C PHE A 388 -6.52 6.60 9.64
N GLU A 389 -6.08 5.37 9.33
CA GLU A 389 -6.90 4.15 9.41
C GLU A 389 -7.31 3.83 10.85
N LEU A 390 -6.41 4.07 11.82
CA LEU A 390 -6.69 3.90 13.25
C LEU A 390 -7.52 5.04 13.86
N GLY A 391 -7.99 5.99 13.04
CA GLY A 391 -8.87 7.07 13.48
C GLY A 391 -8.19 8.13 14.36
N GLN A 392 -6.85 8.10 14.43
CA GLN A 392 -6.03 9.05 15.20
C GLN A 392 -5.84 10.36 14.44
N HIS A 393 -6.93 10.94 13.95
CA HIS A 393 -6.92 12.10 13.03
C HIS A 393 -6.33 13.35 13.69
N ASP A 394 -6.49 13.55 15.01
CA ASP A 394 -5.86 14.67 15.71
C ASP A 394 -4.33 14.55 15.72
N LEU A 395 -3.83 13.36 16.00
CA LEU A 395 -2.41 13.07 16.01
C LEU A 395 -1.84 13.13 14.58
N PHE A 396 -2.57 12.61 13.59
CA PHE A 396 -2.26 12.76 12.17
C PHE A 396 -2.04 14.24 11.83
N MET A 397 -3.00 15.11 12.15
CA MET A 397 -2.93 16.52 11.79
C MET A 397 -1.84 17.27 12.55
N ALA A 398 -1.61 16.91 13.82
CA ALA A 398 -0.49 17.46 14.60
C ALA A 398 0.86 17.14 13.94
N TYR A 399 1.08 15.88 13.52
CA TYR A 399 2.28 15.50 12.81
C TYR A 399 2.37 16.14 11.43
N PHE A 400 1.29 16.12 10.64
CA PHE A 400 1.25 16.69 9.29
C PHE A 400 1.67 18.16 9.29
N ARG A 401 1.11 18.97 10.21
CA ARG A 401 1.50 20.38 10.34
C ARG A 401 2.96 20.55 10.77
N LYS A 402 3.43 19.74 11.74
CA LYS A 402 4.82 19.79 12.23
C LYS A 402 5.84 19.36 11.18
N LEU A 403 5.49 18.41 10.32
CA LEU A 403 6.40 17.78 9.35
C LEU A 403 6.12 18.20 7.91
N ARG A 404 5.29 19.22 7.66
CA ARG A 404 4.86 19.64 6.31
C ARG A 404 6.04 19.86 5.36
N ASP A 405 7.10 20.51 5.83
CA ASP A 405 8.30 20.76 5.02
C ASP A 405 9.11 19.49 4.74
N ALA A 406 9.11 18.53 5.66
CA ALA A 406 9.73 17.22 5.43
C ALA A 406 8.92 16.40 4.42
N ILE A 407 7.59 16.44 4.49
CA ILE A 407 6.69 15.80 3.52
C ILE A 407 6.86 16.40 2.11
N ARG A 408 7.09 17.71 2.01
CA ARG A 408 7.39 18.34 0.70
C ARG A 408 8.67 17.82 0.04
N ARG A 409 9.57 17.21 0.83
CA ARG A 409 10.85 16.64 0.37
C ARG A 409 10.79 15.13 0.12
N VAL A 410 9.70 14.44 0.48
CA VAL A 410 9.53 13.03 0.09
C VAL A 410 9.13 12.92 -1.38
N GLY A 411 9.21 11.70 -1.92
CA GLY A 411 8.83 11.45 -3.31
C GLY A 411 7.39 11.91 -3.62
N PRO A 412 7.10 12.27 -4.89
CA PRO A 412 5.80 12.83 -5.28
C PRO A 412 4.63 11.93 -4.89
N HIS A 413 4.76 10.62 -5.10
CA HIS A 413 3.76 9.63 -4.71
C HIS A 413 3.46 9.62 -3.19
N ASP A 414 4.48 9.57 -2.34
CA ASP A 414 4.30 9.57 -0.87
C ASP A 414 3.72 10.92 -0.40
N ARG A 415 4.20 12.03 -0.96
CA ARG A 415 3.68 13.39 -0.69
C ARG A 415 2.20 13.49 -1.06
N GLN A 416 1.82 12.97 -2.23
CA GLN A 416 0.44 12.98 -2.70
C GLN A 416 -0.44 12.14 -1.79
N THR A 417 -0.02 10.91 -1.47
CA THR A 417 -0.75 10.00 -0.57
C THR A 417 -1.00 10.66 0.78
N ILE A 418 0.05 11.16 1.45
CA ILE A 418 -0.05 11.81 2.76
C ILE A 418 -0.91 13.08 2.65
N GLY A 419 -0.70 13.89 1.62
CA GLY A 419 -1.47 15.10 1.36
C GLY A 419 -2.96 14.84 1.18
N LEU A 420 -3.33 13.79 0.46
CA LEU A 420 -4.72 13.40 0.23
C LEU A 420 -5.42 12.97 1.52
N LEU A 421 -4.75 12.17 2.35
CA LEU A 421 -5.27 11.80 3.67
C LEU A 421 -5.46 13.03 4.56
N ALA A 422 -4.50 13.96 4.55
CA ALA A 422 -4.60 15.22 5.28
C ALA A 422 -5.78 16.07 4.79
N TYR A 423 -5.93 16.19 3.48
CA TYR A 423 -7.04 16.91 2.85
C TYR A 423 -8.40 16.32 3.23
N GLN A 424 -8.53 14.98 3.22
CA GLN A 424 -9.77 14.31 3.64
C GLN A 424 -10.13 14.63 5.09
N ILE A 425 -9.17 14.57 6.02
CA ILE A 425 -9.39 14.93 7.43
C ILE A 425 -9.80 16.41 7.54
N MET A 426 -9.10 17.31 6.85
CA MET A 426 -9.37 18.74 6.88
C MET A 426 -10.77 19.08 6.37
N ILE A 427 -11.21 18.47 5.26
CA ILE A 427 -12.56 18.67 4.72
C ILE A 427 -13.63 18.15 5.68
N ALA A 428 -13.45 16.96 6.25
CA ALA A 428 -14.38 16.38 7.21
C ALA A 428 -14.57 17.26 8.46
N ARG A 429 -13.55 18.04 8.81
CA ARG A 429 -13.53 18.95 9.97
C ARG A 429 -13.92 20.39 9.63
N GLY A 430 -14.08 20.72 8.35
CA GLY A 430 -14.29 22.10 7.91
C GLY A 430 -13.08 23.01 8.13
N ASP A 431 -11.87 22.48 8.08
CA ASP A 431 -10.61 23.23 8.23
C ASP A 431 -10.35 24.11 6.98
N GLY A 432 -10.06 25.39 7.19
CA GLY A 432 -9.84 26.38 6.13
C GLY A 432 -8.55 26.13 5.34
N ASP A 433 -7.59 25.40 5.90
CA ASP A 433 -6.30 25.08 5.27
C ASP A 433 -6.42 24.00 4.18
N ALA A 434 -7.60 23.40 3.99
CA ALA A 434 -7.82 22.32 3.03
C ALA A 434 -7.42 22.70 1.59
N GLU A 435 -7.73 23.92 1.16
CA GLU A 435 -7.39 24.39 -0.19
C GLU A 435 -5.88 24.58 -0.39
N ASP A 436 -5.15 24.94 0.66
CA ASP A 436 -3.69 25.06 0.61
C ASP A 436 -3.03 23.70 0.45
N VAL A 437 -3.53 22.69 1.15
CA VAL A 437 -3.08 21.30 0.98
C VAL A 437 -3.45 20.76 -0.40
N ARG A 438 -4.65 21.04 -0.91
CA ARG A 438 -5.07 20.67 -2.27
C ARG A 438 -4.15 21.26 -3.33
N ARG A 439 -3.77 22.53 -3.19
CA ARG A 439 -2.82 23.20 -4.07
C ARG A 439 -1.42 22.58 -3.98
N ASP A 440 -0.93 22.32 -2.77
CA ASP A 440 0.35 21.62 -2.56
C ASP A 440 0.38 20.23 -3.23
N ILE A 441 -0.75 19.51 -3.28
CA ILE A 441 -0.89 18.22 -3.98
C ILE A 441 -0.92 18.42 -5.50
N SER A 442 -1.64 19.44 -5.96
CA SER A 442 -1.79 19.78 -7.38
C SER A 442 -0.45 20.15 -8.03
N GLU A 443 0.40 20.86 -7.29
CA GLU A 443 1.73 21.31 -7.73
C GLU A 443 2.78 20.18 -7.77
N SER A 444 2.51 18.97 -7.27
CA SER A 444 3.48 17.87 -7.23
C SER A 444 3.66 17.11 -8.57
N GLY A 445 3.07 17.59 -9.67
CA GLY A 445 3.41 17.18 -11.04
C GLY A 445 2.61 16.02 -11.64
N GLU A 446 1.99 15.14 -10.84
CA GLU A 446 1.18 14.02 -11.35
C GLU A 446 -0.19 14.46 -11.93
N GLU A 447 -0.50 15.76 -11.94
CA GLU A 447 -1.62 16.28 -12.73
C GLU A 447 -1.44 16.04 -14.25
N ALA A 448 -0.25 15.69 -14.74
CA ALA A 448 -0.09 15.29 -16.14
C ALA A 448 -0.91 14.04 -16.51
N GLU A 449 -1.15 13.10 -15.58
CA GLU A 449 -2.08 11.97 -15.76
C GLU A 449 -3.56 12.42 -15.77
N ARG A 450 -3.89 13.68 -15.46
CA ARG A 450 -5.25 14.24 -15.63
C ARG A 450 -5.63 14.46 -17.10
N ARG A 451 -4.75 14.23 -18.08
CA ARG A 451 -5.05 14.48 -19.50
C ARG A 451 -5.62 13.28 -20.27
N ASP A 452 -5.76 12.11 -19.65
CA ASP A 452 -6.57 11.01 -20.18
C ASP A 452 -7.91 10.88 -19.42
N VAL A 453 -8.55 12.01 -19.11
CA VAL A 453 -9.96 11.98 -18.70
C VAL A 453 -10.79 11.60 -19.91
N ASP A 454 -11.31 10.38 -19.88
CA ASP A 454 -12.36 9.88 -20.76
C ASP A 454 -13.43 11.00 -20.97
N PRO A 455 -13.62 11.52 -22.19
CA PRO A 455 -14.54 12.62 -22.49
C PRO A 455 -15.97 12.50 -21.93
N PRO A 456 -16.56 11.30 -21.75
CA PRO A 456 -17.83 11.09 -21.05
C PRO A 456 -17.79 11.45 -19.56
N ALA A 457 -16.70 11.17 -18.85
CA ALA A 457 -16.57 11.46 -17.42
C ALA A 457 -16.53 12.97 -17.12
N PHE A 458 -15.91 13.75 -18.01
CA PHE A 458 -15.88 15.21 -17.90
C PHE A 458 -17.27 15.84 -18.04
N ARG A 459 -18.10 15.36 -18.98
CA ARG A 459 -19.50 15.83 -19.15
C ARG A 459 -20.40 15.42 -18.00
N LEU A 460 -20.14 14.27 -17.38
CA LEU A 460 -20.86 13.82 -16.19
C LEU A 460 -20.53 14.74 -15.01
N LEU A 461 -19.24 14.95 -14.74
CA LEU A 461 -18.73 15.78 -13.63
C LEU A 461 -19.22 17.23 -13.67
N SER A 462 -19.39 17.82 -14.85
CA SER A 462 -19.89 19.20 -14.98
C SER A 462 -21.37 19.36 -14.63
N GLN A 463 -22.13 18.25 -14.53
CA GLN A 463 -23.57 18.26 -14.28
C GLN A 463 -23.92 17.82 -12.86
N LEU A 464 -22.98 17.23 -12.10
CA LEU A 464 -23.19 16.83 -10.71
C LEU A 464 -23.31 18.05 -9.78
N SER A 465 -23.92 17.87 -8.60
CA SER A 465 -23.87 18.86 -7.54
C SER A 465 -22.43 19.09 -7.06
N PRO A 466 -22.11 20.22 -6.40
CA PRO A 466 -20.77 20.44 -5.85
C PRO A 466 -20.29 19.31 -4.92
N MET A 467 -21.20 18.72 -4.13
CA MET A 467 -20.88 17.61 -3.24
C MET A 467 -20.75 16.28 -3.98
N GLY A 468 -21.60 16.02 -4.99
CA GLY A 468 -21.48 14.83 -5.83
C GLY A 468 -20.21 14.83 -6.67
N LYS A 469 -19.81 16.00 -7.21
CA LYS A 469 -18.54 16.18 -7.92
C LYS A 469 -17.35 15.83 -7.04
N LYS A 470 -17.30 16.38 -5.81
CA LYS A 470 -16.24 16.07 -4.84
C LYS A 470 -16.23 14.59 -4.43
N SER A 471 -17.41 14.00 -4.21
CA SER A 471 -17.55 12.58 -3.86
C SER A 471 -17.06 11.68 -5.00
N TYR A 472 -17.36 12.06 -6.25
CA TYR A 472 -16.89 11.35 -7.43
C TYR A 472 -15.38 11.44 -7.60
N GLU A 473 -14.81 12.64 -7.49
CA GLU A 473 -13.37 12.85 -7.58
C GLU A 473 -12.63 12.04 -6.50
N ALA A 474 -13.13 12.04 -5.27
CA ALA A 474 -12.58 11.25 -4.18
C ALA A 474 -12.64 9.73 -4.47
N ALA A 475 -13.81 9.18 -4.82
CA ALA A 475 -13.95 7.75 -5.09
C ALA A 475 -13.14 7.28 -6.31
N ALA A 476 -13.11 8.08 -7.39
CA ALA A 476 -12.34 7.78 -8.59
C ALA A 476 -10.83 7.90 -8.38
N LEU A 477 -10.39 8.78 -7.47
CA LEU A 477 -9.01 8.85 -7.04
C LEU A 477 -8.65 7.66 -6.17
N THR A 478 -9.48 7.31 -5.18
CA THR A 478 -9.31 6.12 -4.36
C THR A 478 -9.17 4.86 -5.22
N LEU A 479 -10.06 4.65 -6.20
CA LEU A 479 -9.96 3.52 -7.13
C LEU A 479 -8.61 3.49 -7.86
N ARG A 480 -8.17 4.62 -8.43
CA ARG A 480 -6.88 4.74 -9.14
C ARG A 480 -5.67 4.52 -8.25
N THR A 481 -5.69 5.09 -7.05
CA THR A 481 -4.66 4.84 -6.04
C THR A 481 -4.58 3.34 -5.73
N PHE A 482 -5.72 2.63 -5.67
CA PHE A 482 -5.74 1.18 -5.47
C PHE A 482 -5.40 0.34 -6.71
N GLU A 483 -5.57 0.87 -7.92
CA GLU A 483 -5.05 0.24 -9.15
C GLU A 483 -3.53 0.21 -9.19
N HIS A 484 -2.87 1.03 -8.37
CA HIS A 484 -1.42 1.18 -8.33
C HIS A 484 -0.79 0.82 -6.96
N MET A 485 -1.59 0.43 -5.97
CA MET A 485 -1.11 -0.03 -4.65
C MET A 485 -1.29 -1.54 -4.51
N ASP A 486 -0.42 -2.19 -3.72
CA ASP A 486 -0.48 -3.61 -3.41
C ASP A 486 -1.83 -3.97 -2.75
N ALA A 487 -2.77 -4.45 -3.57
CA ALA A 487 -4.21 -4.61 -3.29
C ALA A 487 -4.56 -5.68 -2.22
N ARG A 488 -3.59 -6.09 -1.40
CA ARG A 488 -3.70 -7.23 -0.48
C ARG A 488 -4.51 -6.98 0.79
N TRP A 489 -4.92 -5.73 1.06
CA TRP A 489 -5.42 -5.37 2.40
C TRP A 489 -6.63 -4.44 2.48
N LYS A 490 -7.07 -3.77 1.40
CA LYS A 490 -8.23 -2.88 1.43
C LYS A 490 -9.42 -3.42 0.65
N ASP A 491 -10.56 -3.39 1.31
CA ASP A 491 -11.84 -3.91 0.85
C ASP A 491 -12.31 -3.12 -0.37
N ALA A 492 -12.30 -3.72 -1.57
CA ALA A 492 -12.92 -3.11 -2.75
C ALA A 492 -14.42 -2.82 -2.53
N GLY A 493 -15.03 -3.41 -1.50
CA GLY A 493 -16.33 -3.00 -0.95
C GLY A 493 -16.37 -1.55 -0.45
N MET A 494 -15.30 -1.03 0.17
CA MET A 494 -15.21 0.37 0.60
C MET A 494 -15.11 1.34 -0.58
N ILE A 495 -14.37 0.96 -1.63
CA ILE A 495 -14.31 1.73 -2.88
C ILE A 495 -15.69 1.74 -3.55
N SER A 496 -16.34 0.59 -3.61
CA SER A 496 -17.70 0.44 -4.14
C SER A 496 -18.71 1.26 -3.34
N LEU A 497 -18.59 1.31 -2.02
CA LEU A 497 -19.39 2.16 -1.14
C LEU A 497 -19.17 3.65 -1.43
N GLY A 498 -17.92 4.05 -1.67
CA GLY A 498 -17.56 5.40 -2.12
C GLY A 498 -18.29 5.81 -3.40
N PHE A 499 -18.40 4.90 -4.38
CA PHE A 499 -19.18 5.16 -5.60
C PHE A 499 -20.70 5.24 -5.34
N PHE A 500 -21.27 4.33 -4.55
CA PHE A 500 -22.69 4.40 -4.19
C PHE A 500 -23.06 5.65 -3.39
N ARG A 501 -22.12 6.18 -2.59
CA ARG A 501 -22.31 7.44 -1.87
C ARG A 501 -22.59 8.61 -2.81
N ILE A 502 -22.03 8.61 -4.02
CA ILE A 502 -22.28 9.65 -5.03
C ILE A 502 -23.75 9.65 -5.45
N ILE A 503 -24.33 8.46 -5.68
CA ILE A 503 -25.76 8.32 -6.00
C ILE A 503 -26.61 8.81 -4.84
N GLU A 504 -26.26 8.45 -3.60
CA GLU A 504 -26.97 8.89 -2.41
C GLU A 504 -26.99 10.41 -2.30
N VAL A 505 -25.83 11.06 -2.47
CA VAL A 505 -25.70 12.51 -2.46
C VAL A 505 -26.58 13.13 -3.54
N GLU A 506 -26.46 12.68 -4.80
CA GLU A 506 -27.21 13.29 -5.90
C GLU A 506 -28.73 13.09 -5.76
N MET A 507 -29.20 11.95 -5.27
CA MET A 507 -30.63 11.74 -4.99
C MET A 507 -31.12 12.65 -3.86
N ASN A 508 -30.34 12.81 -2.80
CA ASN A 508 -30.68 13.71 -1.70
C ASN A 508 -30.74 15.18 -2.16
N GLU A 509 -29.76 15.62 -2.95
CA GLU A 509 -29.65 16.97 -3.49
C GLU A 509 -30.80 17.31 -4.45
N ARG A 510 -31.14 16.39 -5.35
CA ARG A 510 -32.06 16.64 -6.47
C ARG A 510 -33.52 16.32 -6.17
N ILE A 511 -33.76 15.28 -5.37
CA ILE A 511 -35.11 14.77 -5.10
C ILE A 511 -35.53 15.12 -3.68
N VAL A 512 -34.80 14.62 -2.68
CA VAL A 512 -35.24 14.69 -1.27
C VAL A 512 -35.25 16.13 -0.75
N ARG A 513 -34.28 16.96 -1.16
CA ARG A 513 -34.23 18.36 -0.76
C ARG A 513 -35.49 19.13 -1.18
N GLY A 514 -36.07 18.79 -2.32
CA GLY A 514 -37.34 19.37 -2.76
C GLY A 514 -38.48 19.07 -1.78
N ILE A 515 -38.54 17.85 -1.25
CA ILE A 515 -39.52 17.46 -0.22
C ILE A 515 -39.36 18.31 1.03
N VAL A 516 -38.13 18.39 1.54
CA VAL A 516 -37.84 19.09 2.80
C VAL A 516 -38.03 20.61 2.70
N LYS A 517 -37.77 21.20 1.53
CA LYS A 517 -38.01 22.64 1.29
C LYS A 517 -39.49 22.98 1.11
N ASP A 518 -40.24 22.10 0.44
CA ASP A 518 -41.60 22.42 0.00
C ASP A 518 -42.68 21.93 0.97
N VAL A 519 -42.34 21.05 1.92
CA VAL A 519 -43.29 20.43 2.87
C VAL A 519 -42.86 20.72 4.30
N SER A 520 -43.79 21.26 5.11
CA SER A 520 -43.49 21.54 6.51
C SER A 520 -43.43 20.25 7.34
N VAL A 521 -42.43 20.16 8.22
CA VAL A 521 -42.29 19.06 9.19
C VAL A 521 -43.55 18.90 10.05
N ALA A 522 -44.22 20.01 10.39
CA ALA A 522 -45.47 19.99 11.14
C ALA A 522 -46.59 19.26 10.39
N ALA A 523 -46.78 19.54 9.09
CA ALA A 523 -47.80 18.87 8.28
C ALA A 523 -47.55 17.36 8.15
N ILE A 524 -46.29 16.95 8.01
CA ILE A 524 -45.92 15.53 8.00
C ILE A 524 -46.28 14.86 9.33
N LYS A 525 -45.97 15.50 10.46
CA LYS A 525 -46.28 14.99 11.81
C LYS A 525 -47.79 14.85 12.04
N GLU A 526 -48.58 15.84 11.64
CA GLU A 526 -50.04 15.80 11.76
C GLU A 526 -50.63 14.61 10.99
N ILE A 527 -50.25 14.43 9.72
CA ILE A 527 -50.72 13.29 8.92
C ILE A 527 -50.25 11.96 9.53
N PHE A 528 -48.99 11.88 9.95
CA PHE A 528 -48.43 10.66 10.55
C PHE A 528 -49.20 10.21 11.80
N LEU A 529 -49.66 11.14 12.65
CA LEU A 529 -50.45 10.81 13.85
C LEU A 529 -51.80 10.17 13.53
N THR A 530 -52.37 10.47 12.35
CA THR A 530 -53.66 9.93 11.89
C THR A 530 -53.58 8.52 11.28
N LEU A 531 -52.37 8.02 11.00
CA LEU A 531 -52.18 6.70 10.39
C LEU A 531 -52.42 5.56 11.39
N PRO A 532 -52.85 4.37 10.92
CA PRO A 532 -52.86 3.16 11.74
C PRO A 532 -51.46 2.81 12.28
N GLU A 533 -51.37 2.23 13.48
CA GLU A 533 -50.07 1.92 14.13
C GLU A 533 -49.13 1.05 13.29
N GLU A 534 -49.68 0.08 12.56
CA GLU A 534 -48.92 -0.76 11.63
C GLU A 534 -48.23 0.08 10.53
N ARG A 535 -48.93 1.12 10.05
CA ARG A 535 -48.41 2.04 9.02
C ARG A 535 -47.45 3.04 9.62
N LYS A 536 -47.67 3.52 10.85
CA LYS A 536 -46.72 4.38 11.55
C LYS A 536 -45.35 3.72 11.66
N ARG A 537 -45.28 2.48 12.17
CA ARG A 537 -44.02 1.71 12.28
C ARG A 537 -43.31 1.61 10.93
N SER A 538 -44.09 1.41 9.86
CA SER A 538 -43.56 1.25 8.53
C SER A 538 -42.92 2.56 7.99
N TRP A 539 -43.48 3.73 8.30
CA TRP A 539 -42.99 5.04 7.82
C TRP A 539 -41.97 5.69 8.75
N GLU A 540 -41.90 5.25 10.01
CA GLU A 540 -41.15 5.91 11.07
C GLU A 540 -39.69 6.17 10.70
N ARG A 541 -38.98 5.16 10.16
CA ARG A 541 -37.57 5.30 9.77
C ARG A 541 -37.38 6.33 8.66
N THR A 542 -38.25 6.32 7.65
CA THR A 542 -38.20 7.25 6.52
C THR A 542 -38.49 8.68 6.95
N LEU A 543 -39.51 8.89 7.79
CA LEU A 543 -39.86 10.23 8.26
C LEU A 543 -38.81 10.79 9.22
N LYS A 544 -38.24 9.97 10.10
CA LYS A 544 -37.09 10.38 10.94
C LYS A 544 -35.93 10.90 10.09
N ALA A 545 -35.61 10.23 8.99
CA ALA A 545 -34.54 10.68 8.09
C ALA A 545 -34.90 11.99 7.36
N LEU A 546 -36.17 12.19 6.97
CA LEU A 546 -36.61 13.48 6.41
C LEU A 546 -36.53 14.62 7.43
N TYR A 547 -36.87 14.35 8.70
CA TYR A 547 -36.72 15.34 9.78
C TYR A 547 -35.26 15.70 10.02
N ALA A 548 -34.38 14.69 10.13
CA ALA A 548 -32.94 14.90 10.28
C ALA A 548 -32.37 15.70 9.09
N PHE A 549 -32.89 15.49 7.88
CA PHE A 549 -32.44 16.27 6.72
C PHE A 549 -32.88 17.74 6.80
N SER A 550 -34.08 18.00 7.32
CA SER A 550 -34.60 19.35 7.55
C SER A 550 -33.85 20.13 8.62
N GLU A 551 -33.48 19.47 9.72
CA GLU A 551 -32.91 20.14 10.89
C GLU A 551 -31.37 20.14 10.88
N GLU A 552 -30.75 19.06 10.41
CA GLU A 552 -29.30 18.83 10.50
C GLU A 552 -28.61 18.76 9.13
N GLY A 553 -29.35 18.79 8.03
CA GLY A 553 -28.78 18.61 6.69
C GLY A 553 -28.31 17.17 6.40
N LYS A 554 -28.67 16.20 7.26
CA LYS A 554 -28.35 14.77 7.06
C LYS A 554 -29.44 14.05 6.28
N GLY A 555 -29.20 13.83 4.98
CA GLY A 555 -30.13 13.14 4.09
C GLY A 555 -30.31 11.65 4.42
N PRO A 556 -31.41 11.02 3.97
CA PRO A 556 -31.61 9.58 4.08
C PRO A 556 -30.50 8.78 3.37
N GLU A 557 -30.08 7.70 4.02
CA GLU A 557 -29.15 6.71 3.48
C GLU A 557 -29.81 5.86 2.38
N LEU A 558 -29.01 5.20 1.53
CA LEU A 558 -29.44 4.38 0.39
C LEU A 558 -30.64 3.45 0.69
N GLY A 559 -30.60 2.68 1.77
CA GLY A 559 -31.72 1.78 2.13
C GLY A 559 -33.00 2.53 2.50
N THR A 560 -32.87 3.68 3.16
CA THR A 560 -34.01 4.54 3.50
C THR A 560 -34.55 5.28 2.28
N LEU A 561 -33.67 5.67 1.34
CA LEU A 561 -34.02 6.23 0.04
C LEU A 561 -34.82 5.23 -0.81
N ALA A 562 -34.37 3.99 -0.90
CA ALA A 562 -35.09 2.93 -1.61
C ALA A 562 -36.51 2.76 -1.07
N VAL A 563 -36.66 2.68 0.27
CA VAL A 563 -37.98 2.57 0.90
C VAL A 563 -38.85 3.80 0.62
N LEU A 564 -38.29 5.01 0.71
CA LEU A 564 -39.02 6.25 0.42
C LEU A 564 -39.54 6.27 -1.02
N LEU A 565 -38.66 6.06 -1.99
CA LEU A 565 -38.98 6.13 -3.42
C LEU A 565 -39.93 5.00 -3.83
N GLY A 566 -39.72 3.79 -3.31
CA GLY A 566 -40.60 2.65 -3.55
C GLY A 566 -42.02 2.88 -3.02
N ARG A 567 -42.16 3.52 -1.86
CA ARG A 567 -43.50 3.88 -1.32
C ARG A 567 -44.19 4.97 -2.11
N LEU A 568 -43.44 5.97 -2.55
CA LEU A 568 -44.00 7.03 -3.40
C LEU A 568 -44.51 6.42 -4.73
N ALA A 569 -43.71 5.59 -5.39
CA ALA A 569 -44.08 5.00 -6.68
C ALA A 569 -45.15 3.90 -6.58
N ARG A 570 -44.93 2.92 -5.70
CA ARG A 570 -45.62 1.62 -5.68
C ARG A 570 -46.20 1.23 -4.32
N GLY A 571 -46.17 2.13 -3.34
CA GLY A 571 -46.77 1.91 -2.02
C GLY A 571 -48.27 1.61 -2.10
N ASP A 572 -48.83 1.17 -0.97
CA ASP A 572 -50.26 0.85 -0.88
C ASP A 572 -51.07 2.13 -1.12
N ARG A 573 -51.69 2.22 -2.31
CA ARG A 573 -52.28 3.45 -2.81
C ARG A 573 -53.40 3.99 -1.94
N GLU A 574 -54.07 3.13 -1.17
CA GLU A 574 -55.13 3.55 -0.26
C GLU A 574 -54.58 3.81 1.14
N ALA A 575 -53.72 2.94 1.67
CA ALA A 575 -53.22 3.07 3.03
C ALA A 575 -52.15 4.18 3.20
N ASP A 576 -51.32 4.43 2.19
CA ASP A 576 -50.26 5.45 2.21
C ASP A 576 -50.71 6.78 1.60
N ARG A 577 -51.96 6.86 1.12
CA ARG A 577 -52.51 8.02 0.38
C ARG A 577 -52.23 9.37 1.04
N PRO A 578 -52.49 9.56 2.36
CA PRO A 578 -52.35 10.88 2.97
C PRO A 578 -50.91 11.42 2.95
N LEU A 579 -49.92 10.57 3.25
CA LEU A 579 -48.51 10.96 3.19
C LEU A 579 -48.04 11.09 1.75
N ARG A 580 -48.50 10.22 0.85
CA ARG A 580 -48.10 10.27 -0.55
C ARG A 580 -48.61 11.54 -1.24
N ASP A 581 -49.85 11.92 -1.01
CA ASP A 581 -50.46 13.12 -1.58
C ASP A 581 -49.71 14.39 -1.10
N LEU A 582 -49.13 14.36 0.10
CA LEU A 582 -48.28 15.44 0.61
C LEU A 582 -46.85 15.43 0.02
N LEU A 583 -46.20 14.27 -0.04
CA LEU A 583 -44.76 14.15 -0.37
C LEU A 583 -44.47 14.02 -1.87
N MET A 584 -45.43 13.53 -2.66
CA MET A 584 -45.27 13.29 -4.10
C MET A 584 -45.17 14.57 -4.94
N PRO A 585 -46.00 15.62 -4.73
CA PRO A 585 -45.94 16.81 -5.57
C PRO A 585 -44.57 17.51 -5.62
N PRO A 586 -43.84 17.70 -4.50
CA PRO A 586 -42.46 18.20 -4.52
C PRO A 586 -41.51 17.33 -5.36
N VAL A 587 -41.62 16.00 -5.26
CA VAL A 587 -40.81 15.07 -6.06
C VAL A 587 -41.10 15.25 -7.55
N LEU A 588 -42.37 15.26 -7.94
CA LEU A 588 -42.76 15.42 -9.35
C LEU A 588 -42.31 16.77 -9.95
N ARG A 589 -42.23 17.84 -9.14
CA ARG A 589 -41.70 19.14 -9.60
C ARG A 589 -40.22 19.07 -9.96
N ARG A 590 -39.46 18.18 -9.32
CA ARG A 590 -38.02 17.98 -9.56
C ARG A 590 -37.72 17.02 -10.70
N LEU A 591 -38.71 16.27 -11.18
CA LEU A 591 -38.54 15.29 -12.25
C LEU A 591 -38.91 15.87 -13.63
N THR A 592 -38.16 15.45 -14.65
CA THR A 592 -38.53 15.60 -16.07
C THR A 592 -39.66 14.64 -16.42
N GLU A 593 -40.22 14.72 -17.63
CA GLU A 593 -41.23 13.73 -18.08
C GLU A 593 -40.67 12.31 -18.07
N GLU A 594 -39.43 12.15 -18.55
CA GLU A 594 -38.70 10.87 -18.51
C GLU A 594 -38.49 10.40 -17.06
N GLY A 595 -38.14 11.32 -16.15
CA GLY A 595 -38.00 11.00 -14.72
C GLY A 595 -39.31 10.59 -14.04
N ARG A 596 -40.44 11.16 -14.44
CA ARG A 596 -41.76 10.76 -13.92
C ARG A 596 -42.11 9.34 -14.37
N ALA A 597 -41.89 9.02 -15.63
CA ALA A 597 -42.06 7.67 -16.15
C ALA A 597 -41.14 6.66 -15.42
N ALA A 598 -39.88 7.03 -15.19
CA ALA A 598 -38.92 6.22 -14.44
C ALA A 598 -39.33 6.01 -12.97
N LEU A 599 -39.92 7.03 -12.32
CA LEU A 599 -40.46 6.89 -10.97
C LEU A 599 -41.63 5.90 -10.95
N ASP A 600 -42.60 6.05 -11.85
CA ASP A 600 -43.78 5.18 -11.93
C ASP A 600 -43.41 3.72 -12.24
N ALA A 601 -42.40 3.50 -13.08
CA ALA A 601 -41.85 2.18 -13.39
C ALA A 601 -41.00 1.58 -12.26
N GLY A 602 -40.65 2.36 -11.22
CA GLY A 602 -39.78 1.94 -10.12
C GLY A 602 -38.30 1.89 -10.48
N GLU A 603 -37.88 2.49 -11.59
CA GLU A 603 -36.49 2.49 -12.06
C GLU A 603 -35.58 3.36 -11.19
N ILE A 604 -36.10 4.46 -10.64
CA ILE A 604 -35.33 5.34 -9.74
C ILE A 604 -34.99 4.60 -8.44
N GLU A 605 -35.97 3.89 -7.87
CA GLU A 605 -35.77 3.06 -6.68
C GLU A 605 -34.75 1.94 -6.96
N ALA A 606 -34.86 1.29 -8.12
CA ALA A 606 -34.01 0.16 -8.47
C ALA A 606 -32.51 0.50 -8.45
N ILE A 607 -32.11 1.73 -8.76
CA ILE A 607 -30.70 2.18 -8.69
C ILE A 607 -30.11 1.94 -7.30
N VAL A 608 -30.88 2.23 -6.24
CA VAL A 608 -30.47 2.08 -4.83
C VAL A 608 -31.13 0.88 -4.16
N GLY A 609 -31.71 -0.02 -4.96
CA GLY A 609 -32.37 -1.22 -4.47
C GLY A 609 -31.38 -2.24 -3.90
N THR A 610 -31.85 -3.05 -2.96
CA THR A 610 -31.04 -4.06 -2.27
C THR A 610 -30.27 -4.97 -3.22
N ALA A 611 -30.88 -5.38 -4.35
CA ALA A 611 -30.22 -6.25 -5.34
C ALA A 611 -28.96 -5.62 -5.97
N ASN A 612 -28.98 -4.32 -6.26
CA ASN A 612 -27.81 -3.63 -6.83
C ASN A 612 -26.77 -3.33 -5.76
N ILE A 613 -27.21 -2.94 -4.56
CA ILE A 613 -26.29 -2.71 -3.43
C ILE A 613 -25.58 -4.00 -3.06
N GLU A 614 -26.30 -5.12 -2.92
CA GLU A 614 -25.73 -6.43 -2.59
C GLU A 614 -24.82 -6.94 -3.71
N ARG A 615 -25.13 -6.71 -4.99
CA ARG A 615 -24.25 -7.12 -6.10
C ARG A 615 -22.80 -6.66 -5.93
N PHE A 616 -22.59 -5.46 -5.38
CA PHE A 616 -21.25 -4.90 -5.16
C PHE A 616 -20.82 -4.90 -3.68
N ARG A 617 -21.64 -5.46 -2.78
CA ARG A 617 -21.36 -5.65 -1.34
C ARG A 617 -21.23 -7.12 -0.92
N ASN A 618 -21.49 -8.08 -1.80
CA ASN A 618 -21.52 -9.51 -1.47
C ASN A 618 -20.22 -10.20 -1.94
N PRO A 619 -19.63 -11.11 -1.14
CA PRO A 619 -20.16 -11.66 0.10
C PRO A 619 -20.08 -10.64 1.25
N PRO A 620 -20.82 -10.83 2.37
CA PRO A 620 -20.85 -9.89 3.48
C PRO A 620 -19.44 -9.47 3.86
N ALA A 621 -19.26 -8.23 4.34
CA ALA A 621 -17.98 -7.61 4.74
C ALA A 621 -17.06 -8.45 5.66
N HIS A 622 -17.50 -9.64 6.07
CA HIS A 622 -16.80 -10.58 6.92
C HIS A 622 -16.46 -11.93 6.27
N ALA A 623 -16.71 -12.16 4.96
CA ALA A 623 -16.61 -13.52 4.39
C ALA A 623 -15.70 -13.73 3.17
N ARG A 624 -15.54 -12.80 2.22
CA ARG A 624 -14.47 -12.88 1.19
C ARG A 624 -14.12 -11.49 0.64
N PHE A 625 -12.85 -11.32 0.25
CA PHE A 625 -12.35 -10.13 -0.44
C PHE A 625 -13.09 -9.90 -1.77
N VAL A 626 -13.59 -8.69 -1.96
CA VAL A 626 -14.11 -8.23 -3.25
C VAL A 626 -12.92 -7.82 -4.14
N PRO A 627 -12.76 -8.35 -5.36
CA PRO A 627 -11.68 -7.95 -6.25
C PRO A 627 -11.81 -6.49 -6.71
N LEU A 628 -10.68 -5.82 -6.99
CA LEU A 628 -10.66 -4.46 -7.53
C LEU A 628 -11.47 -4.31 -8.84
N ALA A 629 -11.53 -5.38 -9.65
CA ALA A 629 -12.38 -5.45 -10.84
C ALA A 629 -13.86 -5.19 -10.56
N VAL A 630 -14.36 -5.59 -9.38
CA VAL A 630 -15.75 -5.34 -8.96
C VAL A 630 -15.95 -3.87 -8.59
N ALA A 631 -14.95 -3.19 -8.01
CA ALA A 631 -15.02 -1.75 -7.79
C ALA A 631 -15.01 -0.96 -9.10
N ALA A 632 -14.25 -1.41 -10.10
CA ALA A 632 -14.30 -0.86 -11.46
C ALA A 632 -15.68 -1.09 -12.12
N GLU A 633 -16.27 -2.28 -11.96
CA GLU A 633 -17.63 -2.57 -12.42
C GLU A 633 -18.68 -1.71 -11.70
N CYS A 634 -18.51 -1.51 -10.39
CA CYS A 634 -19.35 -0.62 -9.59
C CYS A 634 -19.28 0.82 -10.11
N LYS A 635 -18.07 1.33 -10.41
CA LYS A 635 -17.89 2.64 -11.04
C LYS A 635 -18.69 2.74 -12.34
N MET A 636 -18.58 1.76 -13.24
CA MET A 636 -19.33 1.77 -14.50
C MET A 636 -20.85 1.80 -14.27
N PHE A 637 -21.35 1.02 -13.31
CA PHE A 637 -22.75 1.03 -12.92
C PHE A 637 -23.19 2.39 -12.38
N VAL A 638 -22.37 3.01 -11.52
CA VAL A 638 -22.66 4.33 -10.94
C VAL A 638 -22.65 5.41 -12.01
N ASP A 639 -21.68 5.41 -12.93
CA ASP A 639 -21.60 6.38 -14.04
C ASP A 639 -22.87 6.33 -14.91
N ALA A 640 -23.30 5.11 -15.26
CA ALA A 640 -24.53 4.89 -16.02
C ALA A 640 -25.78 5.35 -15.25
N SER A 641 -25.81 5.09 -13.94
CA SER A 641 -26.92 5.48 -13.06
C SER A 641 -27.01 6.99 -12.87
N LEU A 642 -25.87 7.67 -12.72
CA LEU A 642 -25.79 9.13 -12.64
C LEU A 642 -26.25 9.76 -13.95
N ALA A 643 -25.84 9.23 -15.11
CA ALA A 643 -26.30 9.72 -16.41
C ALA A 643 -27.83 9.60 -16.57
N LYS A 644 -28.45 8.55 -16.05
CA LYS A 644 -29.92 8.43 -15.98
C LYS A 644 -30.52 9.47 -15.04
N LEU A 645 -30.02 9.56 -13.81
CA LEU A 645 -30.52 10.48 -12.79
C LEU A 645 -30.47 11.94 -13.25
N LEU A 646 -29.41 12.33 -13.97
CA LEU A 646 -29.25 13.67 -14.53
C LEU A 646 -30.30 13.98 -15.62
N ARG A 647 -30.69 13.01 -16.45
CA ARG A 647 -31.77 13.17 -17.44
C ARG A 647 -33.16 13.20 -16.80
N TRP A 648 -33.33 12.45 -15.72
CA TRP A 648 -34.60 12.32 -15.00
C TRP A 648 -34.92 13.50 -14.09
N THR A 649 -33.92 14.28 -13.71
CA THR A 649 -34.07 15.39 -12.77
C THR A 649 -33.86 16.74 -13.45
N ARG A 650 -34.58 17.76 -12.98
CA ARG A 650 -34.40 19.13 -13.44
C ARG A 650 -33.24 19.75 -12.65
N SER A 651 -32.36 20.47 -13.34
CA SER A 651 -31.32 21.29 -12.70
C SER A 651 -31.99 22.41 -11.90
N ASP A 652 -31.62 22.57 -10.62
CA ASP A 652 -32.10 23.72 -9.84
C ASP A 652 -31.48 24.99 -10.43
N PRO A 653 -32.25 26.08 -10.68
CA PRO A 653 -31.72 27.32 -11.25
C PRO A 653 -30.78 28.12 -10.32
N ALA A 654 -30.35 27.53 -9.20
CA ALA A 654 -29.43 28.13 -8.23
C ALA A 654 -28.01 27.55 -8.30
N ASN A 655 -27.70 26.70 -9.30
CA ASN A 655 -26.35 26.23 -9.61
C ASN A 655 -25.73 27.02 -10.76
#